data_AF-A0A554J982-F1
#
_entry.id   AF-A0A554J982-F1
#
_cell.length_a   1.000
_cell.length_b   1.000
_cell.length_c   1.000
_cell.angle_alpha   90.00
_cell.angle_beta   90.00
_cell.angle_gamma   90.00
#
_symmetry.space_group_name_H-M   'P 1'
#
loop_
_entity.id
_entity.type
_entity.pdbx_description
1 polymer ?
#
loop_
_entity_poly.entity_id
_entity_poly.type
_entity_poly.pdbx_seq_one_letter_code
_entity_poly.pdbx_strand_id
1 'polypeptide(L)'
;SLKQLRGKKSEDVIFAGSEKKHKMSFATVTVTFDNSDKRIPLDYSEVSISRSIDRSGESDYMINGNKVRLLDVIDLVLKSNIGTSRHTVIGQGTIDQMVLAGPSEVKNLIDEASGVKTYYIRREKTLKRLEQTAQNLMRVQDLLKEIEPRLKSLRRQAKRMEERTEIESELKVFQAEFFSGKYWRIQESLQELVTKINGLEKQRTEVESEISNHRLNLDKNEGDNKAEVLAYQQIQGEIKRMVDKKNKILEDVAMIRGKLNAEKSVGVALDSKALGLEKNNLEHQRNTLTAEIERATLEKKGITEELEKHHQIFDEVSKKLSDIQQNIDNPDNLNFHELSEDIEILDKKFDEFYQNLERASDVSLIISFAQEFKNHLSKFKQKTTHFAQNPFVNFEKQRKILSEILAQKDRISQELNNLELKKSKVGITLEYSEAELAKVEQKLLHLNLELQKAVATSTDQYFEHLISQEKQLNTELLNLGKEISVLEQKIASYHQKEQSKKTEILDEERALRSKQDHLSKLRDQISLLQIEKAKLDTQNENIVSEAKLALNPQGFAEIEKKKIQANTSNLEEKIHKLQNQLSMIGGIDELTLKEYEETEQRYGFLSGQVQDLEKGIADLRSVIEELDEYIKKQFDDSFNKINEKFESYFRILFNGGRAYLSIMRAKEEKANQEAEEEAISEETGDTEETTKLRPEEKLVAKYEKGSDDVVGIDIKATPPGKKLASISALSGGERSLTSIALLCALLSCFPSPFVMLDEVDAALDEANTIRFAQILGTLAHSTQFVTVTHNRETMKQGHTLYGVTMGDDSVSKILSIKIEQATAFAK
;
A
#
# COMPACT_ATOMS: atom_id res chain seq x y z
N SER A 1 -68.30 -27.20 -30.85
CA SER A 1 -69.07 -26.33 -29.94
C SER A 1 -69.93 -27.18 -29.00
N LEU A 2 -70.08 -26.85 -27.71
CA LEU A 2 -70.94 -27.60 -26.76
C LEU A 2 -72.40 -27.69 -27.24
N LYS A 3 -72.85 -26.69 -28.01
CA LYS A 3 -74.16 -26.70 -28.68
C LYS A 3 -74.32 -27.87 -29.66
N GLN A 4 -73.24 -28.30 -30.34
CA GLN A 4 -73.27 -29.45 -31.26
C GLN A 4 -73.40 -30.79 -30.51
N LEU A 5 -72.90 -30.86 -29.28
CA LEU A 5 -73.03 -32.03 -28.40
C LEU A 5 -74.37 -32.06 -27.65
N ARG A 6 -75.33 -31.19 -28.03
CA ARG A 6 -76.65 -31.06 -27.40
C ARG A 6 -76.60 -30.84 -25.88
N GLY A 7 -75.53 -30.21 -25.38
CA GLY A 7 -75.33 -29.87 -23.96
C GLY A 7 -75.25 -28.35 -23.74
N LYS A 8 -75.58 -27.90 -22.52
CA LYS A 8 -75.43 -26.50 -22.10
C LYS A 8 -74.11 -26.27 -21.36
N LYS A 9 -73.65 -27.26 -20.60
CA LYS A 9 -72.38 -27.26 -19.85
C LYS A 9 -71.51 -28.46 -20.25
N SER A 10 -70.20 -28.40 -19.97
CA SER A 10 -69.27 -29.50 -20.24
C SER A 10 -69.57 -30.77 -19.44
N GLU A 11 -70.10 -30.62 -18.22
CA GLU A 11 -70.51 -31.73 -17.35
C GLU A 11 -71.72 -32.53 -17.87
N ASP A 12 -72.51 -31.96 -18.79
CA ASP A 12 -73.74 -32.60 -19.32
C ASP A 12 -73.44 -33.87 -20.14
N VAL A 13 -72.18 -34.08 -20.55
CA VAL A 13 -71.72 -35.27 -21.29
C VAL A 13 -71.52 -36.46 -20.33
N ILE A 14 -71.48 -36.23 -19.02
CA ILE A 14 -71.27 -37.27 -18.00
C ILE A 14 -72.60 -37.97 -17.68
N PHE A 15 -72.60 -39.31 -17.69
CA PHE A 15 -73.78 -40.10 -17.38
C PHE A 15 -74.39 -39.73 -16.01
N ALA A 16 -75.62 -39.23 -16.05
CA ALA A 16 -76.34 -38.72 -14.87
C ALA A 16 -76.87 -39.82 -13.95
N GLY A 17 -76.80 -41.10 -14.36
CA GLY A 17 -77.38 -42.25 -13.65
C GLY A 17 -78.68 -42.73 -14.29
N SER A 18 -79.08 -43.96 -13.96
CA SER A 18 -80.40 -44.54 -14.26
C SER A 18 -80.94 -45.27 -13.04
N GLU A 19 -82.18 -45.77 -13.10
CA GLU A 19 -82.79 -46.54 -11.99
C GLU A 19 -81.96 -47.77 -11.57
N LYS A 20 -81.17 -48.33 -12.51
CA LYS A 20 -80.34 -49.53 -12.28
C LYS A 20 -78.85 -49.23 -12.15
N LYS A 21 -78.37 -48.01 -12.44
CA LYS A 21 -76.94 -47.69 -12.48
C LYS A 21 -76.63 -46.33 -11.89
N HIS A 22 -75.67 -46.28 -10.97
CA HIS A 22 -75.23 -45.03 -10.35
C HIS A 22 -74.65 -44.04 -11.37
N LYS A 23 -74.78 -42.75 -11.03
CA LYS A 23 -74.20 -41.65 -11.79
C LYS A 23 -72.66 -41.78 -11.87
N MET A 24 -72.07 -41.41 -13.00
CA MET A 24 -70.62 -41.45 -13.18
C MET A 24 -69.96 -40.12 -12.75
N SER A 25 -68.69 -40.19 -12.34
CA SER A 25 -67.90 -39.03 -11.88
C SER A 25 -67.14 -38.33 -13.00
N PHE A 26 -66.84 -39.03 -14.09
CA PHE A 26 -66.11 -38.51 -15.24
C PHE A 26 -66.60 -39.18 -16.54
N ALA A 27 -66.31 -38.54 -17.67
CA ALA A 27 -66.47 -39.09 -19.00
C ALA A 27 -65.14 -38.95 -19.76
N THR A 28 -64.69 -40.03 -20.41
CA THR A 28 -63.45 -40.03 -21.17
C THR A 28 -63.73 -40.52 -22.59
N VAL A 29 -63.19 -39.81 -23.57
CA VAL A 29 -63.16 -40.23 -24.97
C VAL A 29 -61.70 -40.40 -25.37
N THR A 30 -61.39 -41.50 -26.04
CA THR A 30 -60.06 -41.78 -26.58
C THR A 30 -60.18 -42.12 -28.05
N VAL A 31 -59.41 -41.43 -28.88
CA VAL A 31 -59.23 -41.75 -30.30
C VAL A 31 -57.84 -42.33 -30.44
N THR A 32 -57.73 -43.49 -31.08
CA THR A 32 -56.46 -44.19 -31.30
C THR A 32 -56.19 -44.22 -32.79
N PHE A 33 -55.02 -43.71 -33.18
CA PHE A 33 -54.52 -43.67 -34.54
C PHE A 33 -53.44 -44.74 -34.71
N ASP A 34 -53.52 -45.48 -35.81
CA ASP A 34 -52.37 -46.22 -36.32
C ASP A 34 -51.36 -45.21 -36.87
N ASN A 35 -50.14 -45.23 -36.34
CA ASN A 35 -49.03 -44.36 -36.71
C ASN A 35 -47.85 -45.17 -37.28
N SER A 36 -48.12 -46.35 -37.86
CA SER A 36 -47.11 -47.18 -38.53
C SER A 36 -46.42 -46.44 -39.69
N ASP A 37 -47.09 -45.47 -40.30
CA ASP A 37 -46.57 -44.62 -41.37
C ASP A 37 -45.82 -43.37 -40.87
N LYS A 38 -45.75 -43.17 -39.55
CA LYS A 38 -45.09 -42.04 -38.86
C LYS A 38 -45.52 -40.65 -39.33
N ARG A 39 -46.76 -40.49 -39.82
CA ARG A 39 -47.31 -39.16 -40.15
C ARG A 39 -47.49 -38.29 -38.91
N ILE A 40 -47.79 -38.89 -37.77
CA ILE A 40 -47.77 -38.20 -36.49
C ILE A 40 -46.32 -38.19 -36.00
N PRO A 41 -45.73 -37.02 -35.68
CA PRO A 41 -44.30 -36.88 -35.35
C PRO A 41 -44.00 -37.38 -33.92
N LEU A 42 -44.30 -38.65 -33.66
CA LEU A 42 -44.06 -39.39 -32.43
C LEU A 42 -43.48 -40.76 -32.80
N ASP A 43 -42.57 -41.27 -31.99
CA ASP A 43 -41.87 -42.54 -32.26
C ASP A 43 -42.70 -43.81 -31.98
N TYR A 44 -43.98 -43.64 -31.65
CA TYR A 44 -44.89 -44.74 -31.33
C TYR A 44 -45.63 -45.22 -32.57
N SER A 45 -45.81 -46.54 -32.70
CA SER A 45 -46.60 -47.18 -33.77
C SER A 45 -48.10 -46.93 -33.64
N GLU A 46 -48.56 -46.59 -32.44
CA GLU A 46 -49.94 -46.18 -32.18
C GLU A 46 -49.94 -44.90 -31.33
N VAL A 47 -50.83 -43.97 -31.67
CA VAL A 47 -50.99 -42.71 -30.95
C VAL A 47 -52.43 -42.59 -30.47
N SER A 48 -52.63 -42.57 -29.17
CA SER A 48 -53.91 -42.35 -28.52
C SER A 48 -54.01 -40.92 -27.99
N ILE A 49 -55.07 -40.22 -28.39
CA ILE A 49 -55.42 -38.90 -27.87
C ILE A 49 -56.69 -39.06 -27.05
N SER A 50 -56.58 -38.78 -25.75
CA SER A 50 -57.70 -38.88 -24.82
C SER A 50 -58.09 -37.50 -24.28
N ARG A 51 -59.39 -37.29 -24.13
CA ARG A 51 -59.95 -36.17 -23.37
C ARG A 51 -60.84 -36.73 -22.27
N SER A 52 -60.58 -36.33 -21.03
CA SER A 52 -61.41 -36.65 -19.87
C SER A 52 -62.04 -35.38 -19.32
N ILE A 53 -63.31 -35.46 -18.95
CA ILE A 53 -64.06 -34.36 -18.31
C ILE A 53 -64.64 -34.89 -17.01
N ASP A 54 -64.46 -34.15 -15.92
CA ASP A 54 -65.06 -34.45 -14.64
C ASP A 54 -66.23 -33.51 -14.32
N ARG A 55 -66.88 -33.69 -13.18
CA ARG A 55 -68.00 -32.84 -12.74
C ARG A 55 -67.60 -31.42 -12.32
N SER A 56 -66.32 -31.10 -12.26
CA SER A 56 -65.88 -29.70 -12.09
C SER A 56 -65.99 -28.92 -13.41
N GLY A 57 -66.08 -29.63 -14.54
CA GLY A 57 -66.12 -29.07 -15.89
C GLY A 57 -64.74 -28.87 -16.50
N GLU A 58 -63.66 -29.20 -15.77
CA GLU A 58 -62.29 -29.19 -16.28
C GLU A 58 -62.06 -30.32 -17.28
N SER A 59 -61.26 -30.02 -18.31
CA SER A 59 -60.88 -31.00 -19.34
C SER A 59 -59.41 -31.36 -19.21
N ASP A 60 -59.14 -32.63 -18.91
CA ASP A 60 -57.81 -33.22 -18.95
C ASP A 60 -57.53 -33.79 -20.35
N TYR A 61 -56.37 -33.48 -20.91
CA TYR A 61 -55.92 -33.99 -22.21
C TYR A 61 -54.73 -34.92 -22.01
N MET A 62 -54.72 -36.05 -22.72
CA MET A 62 -53.64 -37.03 -22.64
C MET A 62 -53.21 -37.50 -24.03
N ILE A 63 -51.91 -37.71 -24.22
CA ILE A 63 -51.33 -38.38 -25.40
C ILE A 63 -50.63 -39.64 -24.91
N ASN A 64 -51.00 -40.82 -25.40
CA ASN A 64 -50.48 -42.12 -24.95
C ASN A 64 -50.51 -42.28 -23.42
N GLY A 65 -51.60 -41.81 -22.80
CA GLY A 65 -51.81 -41.84 -21.35
C GLY A 65 -51.12 -40.72 -20.56
N ASN A 66 -50.21 -39.94 -21.17
CA ASN A 66 -49.50 -38.86 -20.49
C ASN A 66 -50.30 -37.55 -20.56
N LYS A 67 -50.48 -36.86 -19.42
CA LYS A 67 -51.17 -35.55 -19.38
C LYS A 67 -50.39 -34.47 -20.15
N VAL A 68 -51.08 -33.72 -21.00
CA VAL A 68 -50.52 -32.66 -21.85
C VAL A 68 -51.44 -31.44 -21.88
N ARG A 69 -50.95 -30.29 -22.35
CA ARG A 69 -51.79 -29.11 -22.53
C ARG A 69 -52.58 -29.21 -23.83
N LEU A 70 -53.73 -28.55 -23.89
CA LEU A 70 -54.52 -28.45 -25.13
C LEU A 70 -53.69 -27.89 -26.30
N LEU A 71 -52.80 -26.93 -26.05
CA LEU A 71 -51.91 -26.38 -27.08
C LEU A 71 -50.98 -27.44 -27.68
N ASP A 72 -50.50 -28.39 -26.89
CA ASP A 72 -49.61 -29.45 -27.35
C ASP A 72 -50.39 -30.46 -28.22
N VAL A 73 -51.63 -30.77 -27.83
CA VAL A 73 -52.55 -31.59 -28.66
C VAL A 73 -52.85 -30.88 -29.98
N ILE A 74 -53.15 -29.57 -29.94
CA ILE A 74 -53.40 -28.77 -31.14
C ILE A 74 -52.16 -28.75 -32.05
N ASP A 75 -50.96 -28.53 -31.52
CA ASP A 75 -49.71 -28.51 -32.30
C ASP A 75 -49.40 -29.89 -32.92
N LEU A 76 -49.63 -30.97 -32.19
CA LEU A 76 -49.48 -32.33 -32.71
C LEU A 76 -50.45 -32.63 -33.87
N VAL A 77 -51.71 -32.25 -33.70
CA VAL A 77 -52.79 -32.39 -34.69
C VAL A 77 -52.49 -31.52 -35.93
N LEU A 78 -52.01 -30.29 -35.73
CA LEU A 78 -51.55 -29.39 -36.80
C LEU A 78 -50.39 -29.96 -37.62
N LYS A 79 -49.37 -30.52 -36.95
CA LYS A 79 -48.20 -31.10 -37.61
C LYS A 79 -48.49 -32.40 -38.36
N SER A 80 -49.49 -33.14 -37.93
CA SER A 80 -49.87 -34.43 -38.52
C SER A 80 -50.87 -34.30 -39.68
N ASN A 81 -51.29 -33.08 -40.02
CA ASN A 81 -52.40 -32.81 -40.96
C ASN A 81 -53.70 -33.53 -40.60
N ILE A 82 -53.87 -33.90 -39.32
CA ILE A 82 -55.09 -34.48 -38.79
C ILE A 82 -55.93 -33.31 -38.28
N GLY A 83 -57.20 -33.16 -38.67
CA GLY A 83 -58.13 -32.22 -38.02
C GLY A 83 -57.79 -30.72 -38.10
N THR A 84 -56.83 -30.31 -38.93
CA THR A 84 -56.57 -28.89 -39.25
C THR A 84 -57.67 -28.28 -40.10
N SER A 85 -58.44 -29.14 -40.77
CA SER A 85 -59.41 -28.73 -41.76
C SER A 85 -60.84 -28.93 -41.27
N ARG A 86 -61.69 -27.91 -41.46
CA ARG A 86 -63.14 -28.00 -41.19
C ARG A 86 -63.85 -29.11 -42.01
N HIS A 87 -63.15 -29.78 -42.93
CA HIS A 87 -63.67 -30.87 -43.75
C HIS A 87 -63.41 -32.29 -43.21
N THR A 88 -62.73 -32.43 -42.06
CA THR A 88 -62.48 -33.75 -41.43
C THR A 88 -63.64 -34.21 -40.54
N VAL A 89 -64.28 -33.29 -39.81
CA VAL A 89 -65.43 -33.58 -38.96
C VAL A 89 -66.57 -32.64 -39.34
N ILE A 90 -67.62 -33.21 -39.94
CA ILE A 90 -68.73 -32.45 -40.51
C ILE A 90 -70.00 -32.82 -39.75
N GLY A 91 -70.43 -31.89 -38.90
CA GLY A 91 -71.66 -32.00 -38.14
C GLY A 91 -72.90 -31.67 -38.96
N GLN A 92 -74.06 -32.07 -38.46
CA GLN A 92 -75.36 -31.71 -39.03
C GLN A 92 -75.47 -30.18 -39.31
N GLY A 93 -75.87 -29.81 -40.52
CA GLY A 93 -76.03 -28.41 -40.96
C GLY A 93 -74.72 -27.62 -41.17
N THR A 94 -73.56 -28.20 -40.86
CA THR A 94 -72.25 -27.56 -41.04
C THR A 94 -71.83 -27.54 -42.52
N ILE A 95 -72.39 -28.43 -43.33
CA ILE A 95 -72.03 -28.54 -44.75
C ILE A 95 -72.52 -27.34 -45.57
N ASP A 96 -73.70 -26.81 -45.28
CA ASP A 96 -74.23 -25.62 -45.96
C ASP A 96 -73.37 -24.38 -45.66
N GLN A 97 -72.73 -24.35 -44.48
CA GLN A 97 -71.84 -23.26 -44.08
C GLN A 97 -70.55 -23.23 -44.89
N MET A 98 -70.08 -24.34 -45.47
CA MET A 98 -68.84 -24.35 -46.28
C MET A 98 -68.93 -23.49 -47.54
N VAL A 99 -70.14 -23.35 -48.10
CA VAL A 99 -70.40 -22.61 -49.34
C VAL A 99 -71.02 -21.25 -49.06
N LEU A 100 -71.67 -21.06 -47.90
CA LEU A 100 -72.11 -19.76 -47.38
C LEU A 100 -70.98 -18.97 -46.69
N ALA A 101 -69.87 -19.64 -46.39
CA ALA A 101 -68.64 -19.03 -45.92
C ALA A 101 -68.18 -18.00 -46.96
N GLY A 102 -67.89 -16.76 -46.52
CA GLY A 102 -67.47 -15.69 -47.44
C GLY A 102 -66.19 -16.05 -48.23
N PRO A 103 -65.86 -15.30 -49.29
CA PRO A 103 -64.72 -15.63 -50.17
C PRO A 103 -63.39 -15.88 -49.44
N SER A 104 -63.11 -15.15 -48.36
CA SER A 104 -61.89 -15.34 -47.55
C SER A 104 -61.90 -16.64 -46.75
N GLU A 105 -63.06 -17.13 -46.34
CA GLU A 105 -63.16 -18.42 -45.64
C GLU A 105 -62.97 -19.59 -46.61
N VAL A 106 -63.48 -19.48 -47.85
CA VAL A 106 -63.22 -20.47 -48.90
C VAL A 106 -61.72 -20.53 -49.24
N LYS A 107 -61.04 -19.38 -49.31
CA LYS A 107 -59.58 -19.32 -49.42
C LYS A 107 -58.90 -20.07 -48.27
N ASN A 108 -59.27 -19.79 -47.02
CA ASN A 108 -58.70 -20.48 -45.87
C ASN A 108 -58.91 -22.00 -45.93
N LEU A 109 -60.07 -22.47 -46.38
CA LEU A 109 -60.33 -23.91 -46.57
C LEU A 109 -59.37 -24.54 -47.59
N ILE A 110 -59.06 -23.82 -48.66
CA ILE A 110 -58.13 -24.28 -49.71
C ILE A 110 -56.68 -24.18 -49.24
N ASP A 111 -56.30 -23.14 -48.50
CA ASP A 111 -54.97 -22.98 -47.87
C ASP A 111 -54.70 -24.08 -46.82
N GLU A 112 -55.73 -24.47 -46.06
CA GLU A 112 -55.69 -25.57 -45.09
C GLU A 112 -55.57 -26.91 -45.81
N ALA A 113 -56.38 -27.16 -46.83
CA ALA A 113 -56.36 -28.41 -47.58
C ALA A 113 -55.03 -28.61 -48.33
N SER A 114 -54.50 -27.55 -48.93
CA SER A 114 -53.22 -27.55 -49.66
C SER A 114 -51.98 -27.66 -48.76
N GLY A 115 -52.14 -27.51 -47.44
CA GLY A 115 -51.07 -27.50 -46.45
C GLY A 115 -50.23 -26.21 -46.44
N VAL A 116 -50.56 -25.24 -47.29
CA VAL A 116 -49.84 -23.98 -47.46
C VAL A 116 -49.97 -23.09 -46.22
N LYS A 117 -51.05 -23.24 -45.44
CA LYS A 117 -51.26 -22.49 -44.19
C LYS A 117 -50.09 -22.58 -43.20
N THR A 118 -49.44 -23.74 -43.11
CA THR A 118 -48.26 -23.93 -42.24
C THR A 118 -47.07 -23.05 -42.65
N TYR A 119 -46.89 -22.85 -43.96
CA TYR A 119 -45.86 -22.02 -44.54
C TYR A 119 -46.16 -20.53 -44.35
N TYR A 120 -47.43 -20.10 -44.46
CA TYR A 120 -47.84 -18.75 -44.08
C TYR A 120 -47.49 -18.41 -42.62
N ILE A 121 -47.75 -19.33 -41.68
CA ILE A 121 -47.40 -19.16 -40.27
C ILE A 121 -45.87 -19.09 -40.08
N ARG A 122 -45.12 -19.97 -40.78
CA ARG A 122 -43.65 -19.97 -40.71
C ARG A 122 -43.08 -18.66 -41.26
N ARG A 123 -43.62 -18.17 -42.36
CA ARG A 123 -43.26 -16.90 -42.98
C ARG A 123 -43.50 -15.71 -42.03
N GLU A 124 -44.68 -15.61 -41.42
CA GLU A 124 -44.99 -14.54 -40.45
C GLU A 124 -44.01 -14.55 -39.26
N LYS A 125 -43.65 -15.75 -38.77
CA LYS A 125 -42.61 -15.89 -37.72
C LYS A 125 -41.24 -15.43 -38.20
N THR A 126 -40.85 -15.75 -39.43
CA THR A 126 -39.58 -15.30 -40.02
C THR A 126 -39.55 -13.79 -40.20
N LEU A 127 -40.66 -13.18 -40.63
CA LEU A 127 -40.81 -11.72 -40.74
C LEU A 127 -40.63 -11.02 -39.38
N LYS A 128 -41.30 -11.50 -38.33
CA LYS A 128 -41.12 -10.97 -36.96
C LYS A 128 -39.67 -11.10 -36.48
N ARG A 129 -38.99 -12.21 -36.80
CA ARG A 129 -37.57 -12.39 -36.47
C ARG A 129 -36.68 -11.40 -37.23
N LEU A 130 -36.98 -11.13 -38.50
CA LEU A 130 -36.25 -10.16 -39.31
C LEU A 130 -36.38 -8.75 -38.72
N GLU A 131 -37.59 -8.36 -38.32
CA GLU A 131 -37.86 -7.09 -37.65
C GLU A 131 -37.03 -6.95 -36.36
N GLN A 132 -37.09 -7.96 -35.49
CA GLN A 132 -36.33 -7.98 -34.23
C GLN A 132 -34.82 -7.93 -34.47
N THR A 133 -34.31 -8.64 -35.48
CA THR A 133 -32.88 -8.67 -35.80
C THR A 133 -32.42 -7.31 -36.35
N ALA A 134 -33.24 -6.66 -37.17
CA ALA A 134 -32.98 -5.30 -37.66
C ALA A 134 -32.97 -4.26 -36.52
N GLN A 135 -33.89 -4.37 -35.56
CA GLN A 135 -33.91 -3.51 -34.38
C GLN A 135 -32.66 -3.71 -33.49
N ASN A 136 -32.24 -4.96 -33.30
CA ASN A 136 -31.01 -5.28 -32.56
C ASN A 136 -29.78 -4.69 -33.25
N LEU A 137 -29.68 -4.81 -34.58
CA LEU A 137 -28.59 -4.22 -35.36
C LEU A 137 -28.48 -2.71 -35.13
N MET A 138 -29.61 -2.00 -35.21
CA MET A 138 -29.63 -0.55 -35.00
C MET A 138 -29.16 -0.18 -33.58
N ARG A 139 -29.61 -0.91 -32.56
CA ARG A 139 -29.17 -0.69 -31.18
C ARG A 139 -27.67 -0.92 -30.98
N VAL A 140 -27.11 -1.97 -31.57
CA VAL A 140 -25.66 -2.25 -31.49
C VAL A 140 -24.86 -1.19 -32.25
N GLN A 141 -25.34 -0.73 -33.41
CA GLN A 141 -24.71 0.35 -34.17
C GLN A 141 -24.70 1.68 -33.40
N ASP A 142 -25.75 2.01 -32.65
CA ASP A 142 -25.79 3.21 -31.84
C ASP A 142 -24.83 3.14 -30.65
N LEU A 143 -24.71 1.97 -29.99
CA LEU A 143 -23.70 1.74 -28.95
C LEU A 143 -22.27 1.89 -29.50
N LEU A 144 -22.01 1.42 -30.72
CA LEU A 144 -20.71 1.61 -31.36
C LEU A 144 -20.40 3.09 -31.61
N LYS A 145 -21.38 3.87 -32.08
CA LYS A 145 -21.22 5.32 -32.28
C LYS A 145 -20.94 6.07 -30.97
N GLU A 146 -21.48 5.60 -29.86
CA GLU A 146 -21.22 6.17 -28.54
C GLU A 146 -19.81 5.83 -28.01
N ILE A 147 -19.35 4.58 -28.23
CA ILE A 147 -18.07 4.10 -27.73
C ILE A 147 -16.89 4.61 -28.58
N GLU A 148 -17.07 4.80 -29.89
CA GLU A 148 -15.98 5.15 -30.82
C GLU A 148 -15.20 6.43 -30.43
N PRO A 149 -15.85 7.56 -30.05
CA PRO A 149 -15.13 8.77 -29.62
C PRO A 149 -14.32 8.55 -28.34
N ARG A 150 -14.88 7.82 -27.37
CA ARG A 150 -14.21 7.48 -26.11
C ARG A 150 -12.99 6.61 -26.35
N LEU A 151 -13.11 5.59 -27.20
CA LEU A 151 -12.01 4.71 -27.60
C LEU A 151 -10.88 5.49 -28.28
N LYS A 152 -11.19 6.43 -29.19
CA LYS A 152 -10.17 7.29 -29.83
C LYS A 152 -9.40 8.14 -28.83
N SER A 153 -10.09 8.68 -27.81
CA SER A 153 -9.44 9.44 -26.74
C SER A 153 -8.55 8.54 -25.89
N LEU A 154 -9.08 7.41 -25.42
CA LEU A 154 -8.35 6.44 -24.60
C LEU A 154 -7.12 5.90 -25.33
N ARG A 155 -7.19 5.62 -26.64
CA ARG A 155 -6.04 5.20 -27.45
C ARG A 155 -4.91 6.23 -27.46
N ARG A 156 -5.24 7.52 -27.54
CA ARG A 156 -4.24 8.60 -27.48
C ARG A 156 -3.60 8.69 -26.10
N GLN A 157 -4.37 8.46 -25.04
CA GLN A 157 -3.86 8.43 -23.67
C GLN A 157 -2.96 7.20 -23.46
N ALA A 158 -3.39 6.01 -23.88
CA ALA A 158 -2.61 4.78 -23.83
C ALA A 158 -1.26 4.91 -24.57
N LYS A 159 -1.26 5.46 -25.78
CA LYS A 159 -0.02 5.69 -26.53
C LYS A 159 0.97 6.63 -25.81
N ARG A 160 0.47 7.71 -25.19
CA ARG A 160 1.32 8.60 -24.37
C ARG A 160 1.88 7.88 -23.14
N MET A 161 1.14 6.92 -22.60
CA MET A 161 1.60 6.10 -21.47
C MET A 161 2.73 5.16 -21.90
N GLU A 162 2.60 4.52 -23.05
CA GLU A 162 3.66 3.69 -23.64
C GLU A 162 4.95 4.52 -23.83
N GLU A 163 4.84 5.67 -24.49
CA GLU A 163 5.95 6.62 -24.66
C GLU A 163 6.57 7.03 -23.31
N ARG A 164 5.75 7.26 -22.28
CA ARG A 164 6.24 7.54 -20.92
C ARG A 164 6.95 6.34 -20.30
N THR A 165 6.44 5.12 -20.44
CA THR A 165 7.10 3.93 -19.88
C THR A 165 8.46 3.67 -20.51
N GLU A 166 8.60 3.92 -21.82
CA GLU A 166 9.89 3.87 -22.52
C GLU A 166 10.87 4.91 -21.92
N ILE A 167 10.44 6.17 -21.80
CA ILE A 167 11.25 7.25 -21.21
C ILE A 167 11.62 6.95 -19.74
N GLU A 168 10.70 6.40 -18.92
CA GLU A 168 11.01 5.99 -17.54
C GLU A 168 12.04 4.87 -17.50
N SER A 169 11.97 3.91 -18.42
CA SER A 169 12.95 2.82 -18.50
C SER A 169 14.34 3.33 -18.86
N GLU A 170 14.44 4.23 -19.85
CA GLU A 170 15.70 4.88 -20.22
C GLU A 170 16.26 5.73 -19.08
N LEU A 171 15.40 6.50 -18.41
CA LEU A 171 15.79 7.32 -17.26
C LEU A 171 16.39 6.47 -16.14
N LYS A 172 15.76 5.33 -15.81
CA LYS A 172 16.28 4.41 -14.79
C LYS A 172 17.66 3.86 -15.15
N VAL A 173 17.89 3.50 -16.40
CA VAL A 173 19.20 3.02 -16.86
C VAL A 173 20.27 4.10 -16.67
N PHE A 174 20.02 5.33 -17.12
CA PHE A 174 20.98 6.41 -16.96
C PHE A 174 21.19 6.84 -15.51
N GLN A 175 20.13 6.86 -14.70
CA GLN A 175 20.24 7.10 -13.26
C GLN A 175 21.09 6.01 -12.59
N ALA A 176 20.92 4.74 -12.97
CA ALA A 176 21.72 3.65 -12.42
C ALA A 176 23.21 3.79 -12.77
N GLU A 177 23.54 4.13 -14.03
CA GLU A 177 24.93 4.43 -14.43
C GLU A 177 25.51 5.61 -13.63
N PHE A 178 24.73 6.69 -13.48
CA PHE A 178 25.15 7.91 -12.80
C PHE A 178 25.41 7.71 -11.30
N PHE A 179 24.43 7.15 -10.58
CA PHE A 179 24.56 6.91 -9.15
C PHE A 179 25.58 5.82 -8.84
N SER A 180 25.72 4.80 -9.70
CA SER A 180 26.80 3.80 -9.56
C SER A 180 28.18 4.45 -9.68
N GLY A 181 28.39 5.32 -10.67
CA GLY A 181 29.65 6.05 -10.81
C GLY A 181 29.99 6.92 -9.60
N LYS A 182 29.00 7.66 -9.05
CA LYS A 182 29.20 8.50 -7.86
C LYS A 182 29.47 7.68 -6.60
N TYR A 183 28.65 6.67 -6.32
CA TYR A 183 28.77 5.81 -5.14
C TYR A 183 30.13 5.11 -5.08
N TRP A 184 30.54 4.44 -6.16
CA TRP A 184 31.80 3.70 -6.17
C TRP A 184 33.03 4.62 -6.10
N ARG A 185 32.97 5.83 -6.65
CA ARG A 185 34.06 6.83 -6.50
C ARG A 185 34.24 7.26 -5.05
N ILE A 186 33.14 7.48 -4.34
CA ILE A 186 33.19 7.82 -2.90
C ILE A 186 33.67 6.62 -2.09
N GLN A 187 33.24 5.41 -2.42
CA GLN A 187 33.73 4.21 -1.73
C GLN A 187 35.22 3.95 -1.93
N GLU A 188 35.75 4.14 -3.14
CA GLU A 188 37.20 4.09 -3.39
C GLU A 188 37.93 5.14 -2.54
N SER A 189 37.42 6.37 -2.50
CA SER A 189 38.01 7.47 -1.70
C SER A 189 37.95 7.19 -0.19
N LEU A 190 36.84 6.63 0.31
CA LEU A 190 36.69 6.22 1.71
C LEU A 190 37.65 5.08 2.07
N GLN A 191 37.83 4.10 1.19
CA GLN A 191 38.81 3.03 1.40
C GLN A 191 40.24 3.57 1.47
N GLU A 192 40.63 4.49 0.58
CA GLU A 192 41.94 5.15 0.63
C GLU A 192 42.15 5.95 1.93
N LEU A 193 41.12 6.64 2.41
CA LEU A 193 41.18 7.36 3.69
C LEU A 193 41.30 6.41 4.88
N VAL A 194 40.49 5.34 4.92
CA VAL A 194 40.54 4.35 6.01
C VAL A 194 41.91 3.67 6.07
N THR A 195 42.48 3.30 4.93
CA THR A 195 43.85 2.72 4.88
C THR A 195 44.91 3.69 5.39
N LYS A 196 44.84 4.99 5.03
CA LYS A 196 45.73 6.04 5.56
C LYS A 196 45.57 6.22 7.08
N ILE A 197 44.34 6.29 7.58
CA ILE A 197 44.03 6.43 9.02
C ILE A 197 44.61 5.25 9.80
N ASN A 198 44.35 4.02 9.35
CA ASN A 198 44.86 2.81 10.02
C ASN A 198 46.40 2.77 10.05
N GLY A 199 47.06 3.24 8.99
CA GLY A 199 48.52 3.37 8.94
C GLY A 199 49.07 4.35 9.98
N LEU A 200 48.44 5.52 10.14
CA LEU A 200 48.82 6.51 11.14
C LEU A 200 48.46 6.08 12.57
N GLU A 201 47.34 5.39 12.78
CA GLU A 201 46.99 4.83 14.09
C GLU A 201 48.03 3.81 14.55
N LYS A 202 48.54 2.97 13.64
CA LYS A 202 49.64 2.06 13.96
C LYS A 202 50.88 2.81 14.44
N GLN A 203 51.30 3.86 13.71
CA GLN A 203 52.42 4.72 14.14
C GLN A 203 52.15 5.38 15.49
N ARG A 204 50.92 5.84 15.74
CA ARG A 204 50.48 6.42 17.03
C ARG A 204 50.70 5.43 18.17
N THR A 205 50.27 4.18 17.99
CA THR A 205 50.42 3.13 19.02
C THR A 205 51.88 2.77 19.29
N GLU A 206 52.73 2.75 18.25
CA GLU A 206 54.18 2.54 18.41
C GLU A 206 54.81 3.66 19.26
N VAL A 207 54.50 4.93 18.96
CA VAL A 207 55.00 6.09 19.72
C VAL A 207 54.44 6.13 21.15
N GLU A 208 53.17 5.77 21.35
CA GLU A 208 52.58 5.64 22.70
C GLU A 208 53.33 4.60 23.54
N SER A 209 53.75 3.47 22.94
CA SER A 209 54.58 2.47 23.60
C SER A 209 55.98 2.99 23.93
N GLU A 210 56.62 3.74 23.04
CA GLU A 210 57.93 4.36 23.29
C GLU A 210 57.85 5.38 24.45
N ILE A 211 56.81 6.22 24.48
CA ILE A 211 56.54 7.16 25.59
C ILE A 211 56.39 6.41 26.91
N SER A 212 55.68 5.28 26.92
CA SER A 212 55.53 4.46 28.12
C SER A 212 56.88 3.90 28.59
N ASN A 213 57.75 3.48 27.67
CA ASN A 213 59.09 3.00 28.00
C ASN A 213 59.97 4.11 28.60
N HIS A 214 59.97 5.31 28.01
CA HIS A 214 60.70 6.46 28.53
C HIS A 214 60.21 6.90 29.93
N ARG A 215 58.89 6.84 30.18
CA ARG A 215 58.33 7.07 31.52
C ARG A 215 58.82 6.05 32.55
N LEU A 216 58.81 4.77 32.19
CA LEU A 216 59.32 3.71 33.06
C LEU A 216 60.82 3.88 33.38
N ASN A 217 61.62 4.39 32.44
CA ASN A 217 63.03 4.69 32.68
C ASN A 217 63.21 5.88 33.64
N LEU A 218 62.40 6.94 33.49
CA LEU A 218 62.41 8.07 34.42
C LEU A 218 61.99 7.65 35.84
N ASP A 219 60.93 6.86 35.98
CA ASP A 219 60.47 6.37 37.29
C ASP A 219 61.55 5.49 37.98
N LYS A 220 62.26 4.66 37.22
CA LYS A 220 63.41 3.89 37.74
C LYS A 220 64.53 4.80 38.23
N ASN A 221 64.90 5.80 37.43
CA ASN A 221 65.97 6.74 37.77
C ASN A 221 65.62 7.59 39.00
N GLU A 222 64.36 8.00 39.18
CA GLU A 222 63.88 8.66 40.39
C GLU A 222 63.88 7.74 41.62
N GLY A 223 63.49 6.47 41.44
CA GLY A 223 63.52 5.45 42.48
C GLY A 223 64.92 5.19 43.03
N ASP A 224 65.91 5.04 42.14
CA ASP A 224 67.31 4.83 42.50
C ASP A 224 67.91 6.06 43.21
N ASN A 225 67.44 7.26 42.88
CA ASN A 225 67.91 8.50 43.49
C ASN A 225 67.47 8.61 44.97
N LYS A 226 66.28 8.11 45.33
CA LYS A 226 65.81 8.09 46.74
C LYS A 226 66.70 7.24 47.65
N ALA A 227 67.16 6.09 47.18
CA ALA A 227 68.05 5.21 47.94
C ALA A 227 69.43 5.85 48.15
N GLU A 228 69.94 6.55 47.13
CA GLU A 228 71.22 7.24 47.17
C GLU A 228 71.20 8.49 48.07
N VAL A 229 70.11 9.26 48.09
CA VAL A 229 69.93 10.43 48.99
C VAL A 229 69.98 10.01 50.47
N LEU A 230 69.38 8.88 50.82
CA LEU A 230 69.45 8.33 52.19
C LEU A 230 70.88 7.94 52.58
N ALA A 231 71.64 7.33 51.66
CA ALA A 231 73.04 7.00 51.88
C ALA A 231 73.91 8.27 52.04
N TYR A 232 73.64 9.32 51.27
CA TYR A 232 74.30 10.62 51.42
C TYR A 232 74.03 11.28 52.78
N GLN A 233 72.78 11.27 53.25
CA GLN A 233 72.42 11.80 54.57
C GLN A 233 73.13 11.05 55.72
N GLN A 234 73.28 9.73 55.61
CA GLN A 234 74.04 8.93 56.58
C GLN A 234 75.51 9.33 56.61
N ILE A 235 76.15 9.43 55.42
CA ILE A 235 77.56 9.83 55.31
C ILE A 235 77.78 11.26 55.83
N GLN A 236 76.90 12.22 55.51
CA GLN A 236 76.97 13.58 56.07
C GLN A 236 76.82 13.59 57.60
N GLY A 237 75.90 12.79 58.14
CA GLY A 237 75.71 12.64 59.58
C GLY A 237 76.94 12.07 60.28
N GLU A 238 77.61 11.09 59.66
CA GLU A 238 78.88 10.54 60.15
C GLU A 238 80.01 11.57 60.10
N ILE A 239 80.18 12.30 58.98
CA ILE A 239 81.17 13.38 58.89
C ILE A 239 80.92 14.43 59.97
N LYS A 240 79.67 14.86 60.16
CA LYS A 240 79.33 15.84 61.20
C LYS A 240 79.73 15.35 62.59
N ARG A 241 79.40 14.10 62.93
CA ARG A 241 79.81 13.49 64.22
C ARG A 241 81.34 13.41 64.36
N MET A 242 82.05 13.08 63.29
CA MET A 242 83.51 12.96 63.31
C MET A 242 84.19 14.33 63.37
N VAL A 243 83.63 15.34 62.71
CA VAL A 243 84.06 16.74 62.80
C VAL A 243 83.78 17.31 64.19
N ASP A 244 82.61 17.03 64.78
CA ASP A 244 82.28 17.42 66.15
C ASP A 244 83.23 16.78 67.17
N LYS A 245 83.55 15.48 67.00
CA LYS A 245 84.58 14.78 67.79
C LYS A 245 85.97 15.40 67.60
N LYS A 246 86.35 15.70 66.35
CA LYS A 246 87.62 16.38 66.02
C LYS A 246 87.69 17.76 66.66
N ASN A 247 86.60 18.53 66.61
CA ASN A 247 86.51 19.86 67.21
C ASN A 247 86.58 19.79 68.74
N LYS A 248 85.94 18.79 69.36
CA LYS A 248 86.04 18.55 70.80
C LYS A 248 87.45 18.16 71.23
N ILE A 249 88.12 17.29 70.48
CA ILE A 249 89.53 16.95 70.72
C ILE A 249 90.44 18.16 70.47
N LEU A 250 90.14 18.99 69.46
CA LEU A 250 90.84 20.27 69.24
C LEU A 250 90.63 21.24 70.40
N GLU A 251 89.44 21.30 70.97
CA GLU A 251 89.11 22.10 72.15
C GLU A 251 89.86 21.59 73.38
N ASP A 252 89.93 20.27 73.58
CA ASP A 252 90.73 19.64 74.64
C ASP A 252 92.24 19.90 74.46
N VAL A 253 92.75 19.82 73.22
CA VAL A 253 94.13 20.19 72.86
C VAL A 253 94.36 21.69 73.07
N ALA A 254 93.41 22.55 72.72
CA ALA A 254 93.50 23.99 72.93
C ALA A 254 93.44 24.36 74.42
N MET A 255 92.66 23.64 75.22
CA MET A 255 92.59 23.79 76.67
C MET A 255 93.90 23.34 77.33
N ILE A 256 94.47 22.22 76.87
CA ILE A 256 95.78 21.71 77.32
C ILE A 256 96.90 22.64 76.87
N ARG A 257 96.87 23.18 75.65
CA ARG A 257 97.80 24.22 75.16
C ARG A 257 97.64 25.55 75.87
N GLY A 258 96.41 25.94 76.24
CA GLY A 258 96.15 27.12 77.05
C GLY A 258 96.78 26.98 78.44
N LYS A 259 96.68 25.79 79.04
CA LYS A 259 97.35 25.44 80.29
C LYS A 259 98.88 25.37 80.15
N LEU A 260 99.40 24.86 79.02
CA LEU A 260 100.83 24.79 78.68
C LEU A 260 101.45 26.17 78.31
N ASN A 261 100.68 27.08 77.73
CA ASN A 261 101.17 28.40 77.34
C ASN A 261 101.05 29.43 78.46
N ALA A 262 100.19 29.21 79.45
CA ALA A 262 100.12 30.01 80.67
C ALA A 262 101.42 29.97 81.49
N GLU A 263 102.27 28.95 81.34
CA GLU A 263 103.53 28.79 82.08
C GLU A 263 104.77 29.28 81.31
N LYS A 264 104.69 29.75 80.05
CA LYS A 264 105.90 29.89 79.20
C LYS A 264 106.27 31.25 78.61
N SER A 265 105.62 32.37 78.92
CA SER A 265 106.04 33.64 78.29
C SER A 265 105.84 34.89 79.14
N VAL A 266 106.94 35.31 79.75
CA VAL A 266 107.22 36.67 80.23
C VAL A 266 107.41 37.59 79.03
N GLY A 267 106.66 38.71 79.00
CA GLY A 267 107.04 39.93 78.30
C GLY A 267 106.48 40.12 76.89
N VAL A 268 105.57 41.07 76.73
CA VAL A 268 105.75 42.38 76.05
C VAL A 268 104.38 43.05 75.95
N ALA A 269 104.33 44.33 76.35
CA ALA A 269 103.14 45.15 76.43
C ALA A 269 102.63 45.57 75.04
N LEU A 270 101.31 45.47 74.82
CA LEU A 270 100.58 46.12 73.73
C LEU A 270 99.20 46.61 74.24
N ASP A 271 98.69 47.64 73.59
CA ASP A 271 97.95 48.80 74.11
C ASP A 271 96.46 48.55 74.47
N SER A 272 96.09 48.71 75.75
CA SER A 272 94.75 48.39 76.29
C SER A 272 93.64 49.37 75.90
N LYS A 273 93.97 50.55 75.38
CA LYS A 273 92.97 51.57 74.98
C LYS A 273 92.36 51.33 73.60
N ALA A 274 93.10 50.76 72.65
CA ALA A 274 92.60 50.49 71.30
C ALA A 274 91.53 49.37 71.29
N LEU A 275 91.79 48.31 72.07
CA LEU A 275 90.90 47.16 72.22
C LEU A 275 89.57 47.53 72.91
N GLY A 276 89.58 48.51 73.84
CA GLY A 276 88.36 48.99 74.50
C GLY A 276 87.44 49.79 73.57
N LEU A 277 87.98 50.56 72.63
CA LEU A 277 87.22 51.32 71.64
C LEU A 277 86.57 50.41 70.60
N GLU A 278 87.29 49.39 70.14
CA GLU A 278 86.76 48.38 69.22
C GLU A 278 85.66 47.53 69.87
N LYS A 279 85.80 47.22 71.16
CA LYS A 279 84.76 46.55 71.95
C LYS A 279 83.46 47.35 72.00
N ASN A 280 83.55 48.64 72.32
CA ASN A 280 82.37 49.50 72.41
C ASN A 280 81.67 49.65 71.05
N ASN A 281 82.42 49.74 69.95
CA ASN A 281 81.84 49.78 68.60
C ASN A 281 81.10 48.48 68.25
N LEU A 282 81.68 47.33 68.56
CA LEU A 282 81.05 46.03 68.32
C LEU A 282 79.85 45.80 69.27
N GLU A 283 79.89 46.26 70.51
CA GLU A 283 78.73 46.21 71.42
C GLU A 283 77.59 47.11 70.93
N HIS A 284 77.92 48.26 70.35
CA HIS A 284 76.90 49.12 69.75
C HIS A 284 76.27 48.47 68.51
N GLN A 285 77.08 47.86 67.64
CA GLN A 285 76.61 47.10 66.46
C GLN A 285 75.76 45.89 66.86
N ARG A 286 76.15 45.18 67.92
CA ARG A 286 75.36 44.08 68.49
C ARG A 286 73.98 44.60 68.84
N ASN A 287 73.90 45.65 69.67
CA ASN A 287 72.62 46.19 70.14
C ASN A 287 71.71 46.69 69.00
N THR A 288 72.28 47.30 67.95
CA THR A 288 71.50 47.73 66.78
C THR A 288 70.92 46.54 66.01
N LEU A 289 71.72 45.50 65.78
CA LEU A 289 71.26 44.29 65.10
C LEU A 289 70.23 43.52 65.93
N THR A 290 70.38 43.48 67.26
CA THR A 290 69.38 42.86 68.15
C THR A 290 68.03 43.58 68.05
N ALA A 291 68.04 44.92 68.06
CA ALA A 291 66.82 45.71 67.90
C ALA A 291 66.16 45.54 66.52
N GLU A 292 66.95 45.41 65.45
CA GLU A 292 66.44 45.13 64.10
C GLU A 292 65.80 43.74 64.00
N ILE A 293 66.41 42.72 64.62
CA ILE A 293 65.87 41.35 64.71
C ILE A 293 64.55 41.35 65.48
N GLU A 294 64.49 42.02 66.65
CA GLU A 294 63.25 42.14 67.42
C GLU A 294 62.14 42.84 66.63
N ARG A 295 62.47 43.88 65.86
CA ARG A 295 61.50 44.58 65.02
C ARG A 295 61.00 43.69 63.86
N ALA A 296 61.91 43.04 63.14
CA ALA A 296 61.58 42.17 62.00
C ALA A 296 60.82 40.91 62.43
N THR A 297 61.10 40.35 63.61
CA THR A 297 60.36 39.21 64.17
C THR A 297 58.92 39.60 64.53
N LEU A 298 58.71 40.78 65.13
CA LEU A 298 57.37 41.30 65.43
C LEU A 298 56.56 41.58 64.16
N GLU A 299 57.19 42.19 63.15
CA GLU A 299 56.56 42.46 61.85
C GLU A 299 56.19 41.16 61.11
N LYS A 300 57.11 40.18 61.07
CA LYS A 300 56.85 38.86 60.49
C LYS A 300 55.70 38.16 61.20
N LYS A 301 55.67 38.19 62.54
CA LYS A 301 54.62 37.55 63.33
C LYS A 301 53.24 38.17 63.05
N GLY A 302 53.15 39.51 62.99
CA GLY A 302 51.91 40.21 62.65
C GLY A 302 51.35 39.81 61.28
N ILE A 303 52.19 39.84 60.23
CA ILE A 303 51.79 39.44 58.87
C ILE A 303 51.38 37.96 58.81
N THR A 304 52.02 37.11 59.62
CA THR A 304 51.72 35.66 59.64
C THR A 304 50.35 35.37 60.25
N GLU A 305 50.02 36.01 61.37
CA GLU A 305 48.72 35.84 62.04
C GLU A 305 47.56 36.42 61.20
N GLU A 306 47.80 37.47 60.41
CA GLU A 306 46.83 38.00 59.46
C GLU A 306 46.60 37.04 58.27
N LEU A 307 47.67 36.53 57.65
CA LEU A 307 47.57 35.61 56.50
C LEU A 307 46.83 34.32 56.82
N GLU A 308 47.11 33.69 57.98
CA GLU A 308 46.50 32.39 58.33
C GLU A 308 44.97 32.49 58.51
N LYS A 309 44.47 33.59 59.09
CA LYS A 309 43.02 33.80 59.31
C LYS A 309 42.28 34.10 58.01
N HIS A 310 42.93 34.80 57.07
CA HIS A 310 42.30 35.19 55.81
C HIS A 310 42.35 34.08 54.75
N HIS A 311 43.43 33.30 54.66
CA HIS A 311 43.54 32.23 53.67
C HIS A 311 42.51 31.11 53.85
N GLN A 312 42.29 30.64 55.09
CA GLN A 312 41.39 29.50 55.33
C GLN A 312 39.96 29.77 54.85
N ILE A 313 39.39 30.93 55.21
CA ILE A 313 38.01 31.28 54.85
C ILE A 313 37.91 31.63 53.36
N PHE A 314 38.91 32.32 52.81
CA PHE A 314 38.93 32.71 51.40
C PHE A 314 39.06 31.51 50.44
N ASP A 315 39.80 30.48 50.83
CA ASP A 315 39.91 29.23 50.06
C ASP A 315 38.57 28.49 49.99
N GLU A 316 37.79 28.49 51.07
CA GLU A 316 36.46 27.90 51.09
C GLU A 316 35.47 28.66 50.19
N VAL A 317 35.50 30.00 50.24
CA VAL A 317 34.73 30.86 49.33
C VAL A 317 35.12 30.57 47.88
N SER A 318 36.43 30.51 47.59
CA SER A 318 36.96 30.27 46.25
C SER A 318 36.55 28.92 45.68
N LYS A 319 36.57 27.85 46.50
CA LYS A 319 36.10 26.51 46.11
C LYS A 319 34.62 26.54 45.76
N LYS A 320 33.78 27.07 46.65
CA LYS A 320 32.32 27.09 46.44
C LYS A 320 31.93 27.92 45.21
N LEU A 321 32.69 28.99 44.92
CA LEU A 321 32.49 29.81 43.74
C LEU A 321 32.87 29.09 42.44
N SER A 322 33.92 28.24 42.48
CA SER A 322 34.28 27.36 41.36
C SER A 322 33.21 26.30 41.10
N ASP A 323 32.62 25.71 42.15
CA ASP A 323 31.51 24.75 42.02
C ASP A 323 30.29 25.40 41.34
N ILE A 324 29.94 26.62 41.77
CA ILE A 324 28.85 27.42 41.17
C ILE A 324 29.15 27.73 39.69
N GLN A 325 30.40 28.06 39.35
CA GLN A 325 30.81 28.28 37.96
C GLN A 325 30.66 27.02 37.11
N GLN A 326 31.13 25.87 37.60
CA GLN A 326 31.01 24.60 36.88
C GLN A 326 29.56 24.19 36.65
N ASN A 327 28.68 24.45 37.61
CA ASN A 327 27.24 24.21 37.49
C ASN A 327 26.60 25.15 36.46
N ILE A 328 26.97 26.43 36.43
CA ILE A 328 26.44 27.42 35.47
C ILE A 328 26.95 27.18 34.04
N ASP A 329 28.14 26.63 33.89
CA ASP A 329 28.71 26.33 32.57
C ASP A 329 28.11 25.08 31.91
N ASN A 330 27.43 24.22 32.67
CA ASN A 330 26.72 23.02 32.19
C ASN A 330 25.19 23.13 32.44
N PRO A 331 24.43 23.80 31.54
CA PRO A 331 23.02 24.13 31.78
C PRO A 331 22.05 22.94 31.74
N ASP A 332 22.44 21.78 31.21
CA ASP A 332 21.53 20.65 30.95
C ASP A 332 21.05 19.90 32.21
N ASN A 333 21.72 20.08 33.36
CA ASN A 333 21.42 19.40 34.64
C ASN A 333 21.21 20.37 35.83
N LEU A 334 20.94 21.65 35.55
CA LEU A 334 21.02 22.72 36.55
C LEU A 334 19.75 22.78 37.42
N ASN A 335 19.87 22.38 38.70
CA ASN A 335 18.79 22.55 39.68
C ASN A 335 18.82 23.97 40.26
N PHE A 336 17.84 24.80 39.88
CA PHE A 336 17.76 26.19 40.32
C PHE A 336 17.56 26.37 41.83
N HIS A 337 16.95 25.39 42.51
CA HIS A 337 16.79 25.46 43.96
C HIS A 337 18.12 25.24 44.66
N GLU A 338 18.91 24.24 44.22
CA GLU A 338 20.26 23.98 44.74
C GLU A 338 21.19 25.15 44.46
N LEU A 339 21.10 25.76 43.27
CA LEU A 339 21.88 26.95 42.92
C LEU A 339 21.57 28.13 43.86
N SER A 340 20.29 28.34 44.20
CA SER A 340 19.89 29.40 45.12
C SER A 340 20.42 29.19 46.54
N GLU A 341 20.41 27.94 47.02
CA GLU A 341 20.96 27.57 48.33
C GLU A 341 22.48 27.74 48.36
N ASP A 342 23.17 27.31 47.31
CA ASP A 342 24.62 27.44 47.18
C ASP A 342 25.09 28.90 47.19
N ILE A 343 24.34 29.79 46.54
CA ILE A 343 24.59 31.24 46.58
C ILE A 343 24.35 31.81 47.98
N GLU A 344 23.34 31.34 48.71
CA GLU A 344 23.08 31.80 50.07
C GLU A 344 24.17 31.37 51.05
N ILE A 345 24.69 30.14 50.90
CA ILE A 345 25.83 29.65 51.68
C ILE A 345 27.09 30.47 51.36
N LEU A 346 27.34 30.75 50.07
CA LEU A 346 28.46 31.57 49.64
C LEU A 346 28.39 33.00 50.21
N ASP A 347 27.21 33.62 50.20
CA ASP A 347 26.96 34.96 50.75
C ASP A 347 27.27 35.00 52.26
N LYS A 348 26.80 34.01 53.04
CA LYS A 348 27.09 33.90 54.48
C LYS A 348 28.59 33.73 54.76
N LYS A 349 29.26 32.84 54.03
CA LYS A 349 30.71 32.60 54.19
C LYS A 349 31.54 33.81 53.79
N PHE A 350 31.14 34.50 52.73
CA PHE A 350 31.81 35.71 52.30
C PHE A 350 31.60 36.86 53.29
N ASP A 351 30.42 36.97 53.90
CA ASP A 351 30.17 37.93 54.96
C ASP A 351 31.05 37.70 56.19
N GLU A 352 31.29 36.44 56.56
CA GLU A 352 32.24 36.08 57.62
C GLU A 352 33.68 36.50 57.26
N PHE A 353 34.12 36.23 56.03
CA PHE A 353 35.41 36.68 55.52
C PHE A 353 35.54 38.21 55.56
N TYR A 354 34.51 38.92 55.10
CA TYR A 354 34.47 40.38 55.04
C TYR A 354 34.50 41.02 56.45
N GLN A 355 33.75 40.49 57.42
CA GLN A 355 33.77 40.98 58.80
C GLN A 355 35.14 40.77 59.48
N ASN A 356 35.85 39.69 59.14
CA ASN A 356 37.19 39.45 59.64
C ASN A 356 38.21 40.43 59.05
N LEU A 357 38.02 40.85 57.79
CA LEU A 357 38.88 41.86 57.14
C LEU A 357 38.71 43.27 57.71
N GLU A 358 37.50 43.69 58.07
CA GLU A 358 37.26 45.04 58.66
C GLU A 358 37.97 45.27 60.00
N ARG A 359 38.39 44.20 60.68
CA ARG A 359 39.13 44.27 61.95
C ARG A 359 40.65 44.41 61.78
N ALA A 360 41.16 44.30 60.56
CA ALA A 360 42.59 44.33 60.25
C ALA A 360 43.05 45.73 59.80
N SER A 361 44.24 46.16 60.25
CA SER A 361 44.70 47.56 60.10
C SER A 361 45.37 47.85 58.75
N ASP A 362 45.97 46.85 58.11
CA ASP A 362 46.93 47.04 57.00
C ASP A 362 46.44 46.49 55.64
N VAL A 363 45.12 46.29 55.49
CA VAL A 363 44.54 45.52 54.37
C VAL A 363 43.51 46.30 53.53
N SER A 364 43.71 47.61 53.38
CA SER A 364 42.72 48.52 52.76
C SER A 364 42.32 48.15 51.32
N LEU A 365 43.26 47.65 50.51
CA LEU A 365 42.99 47.21 49.14
C LEU A 365 42.14 45.93 49.09
N ILE A 366 42.44 44.94 49.94
CA ILE A 366 41.65 43.71 50.03
C ILE A 366 40.23 44.02 50.51
N ILE A 367 40.07 44.93 51.48
CA ILE A 367 38.75 45.39 51.93
C ILE A 367 37.97 46.00 50.76
N SER A 368 38.61 46.85 49.93
CA SER A 368 37.96 47.47 48.78
C SER A 368 37.49 46.44 47.73
N PHE A 369 38.33 45.46 47.39
CA PHE A 369 37.96 44.40 46.45
C PHE A 369 36.90 43.46 47.04
N ALA A 370 36.98 43.18 48.35
CA ALA A 370 35.99 42.37 49.03
C ALA A 370 34.62 43.07 49.08
N GLN A 371 34.60 44.40 49.21
CA GLN A 371 33.38 45.20 49.14
C GLN A 371 32.78 45.18 47.74
N GLU A 372 33.59 45.30 46.69
CA GLU A 372 33.13 45.14 45.30
C GLU A 372 32.59 43.73 45.05
N PHE A 373 33.29 42.69 45.52
CA PHE A 373 32.84 41.30 45.43
C PHE A 373 31.45 41.12 46.07
N LYS A 374 31.24 41.64 47.28
CA LYS A 374 29.94 41.60 47.97
C LYS A 374 28.83 42.32 47.20
N ASN A 375 29.16 43.46 46.58
CA ASN A 375 28.22 44.20 45.73
C ASN A 375 27.83 43.43 44.46
N HIS A 376 28.76 42.70 43.84
CA HIS A 376 28.45 41.86 42.69
C HIS A 376 27.70 40.58 43.12
N LEU A 377 28.04 39.98 44.26
CA LEU A 377 27.38 38.79 44.80
C LEU A 377 25.91 39.07 45.16
N SER A 378 25.62 40.20 45.79
CA SER A 378 24.24 40.61 46.08
C SER A 378 23.41 40.86 44.81
N LYS A 379 24.00 41.49 43.77
CA LYS A 379 23.36 41.62 42.44
C LYS A 379 23.11 40.25 41.79
N PHE A 380 24.03 39.32 41.96
CA PHE A 380 23.91 37.96 41.46
C PHE A 380 22.74 37.23 42.14
N LYS A 381 22.70 37.26 43.48
CA LYS A 381 21.62 36.70 44.33
C LYS A 381 20.22 37.26 44.01
N GLN A 382 20.12 38.58 43.78
CA GLN A 382 18.83 39.17 43.38
C GLN A 382 18.34 38.69 42.01
N LYS A 383 19.25 38.44 41.08
CA LYS A 383 18.89 37.98 39.73
C LYS A 383 18.63 36.48 39.66
N THR A 384 19.25 35.68 40.53
CA THR A 384 18.99 34.24 40.62
C THR A 384 17.65 33.94 41.27
N THR A 385 17.20 34.74 42.24
CA THR A 385 15.83 34.61 42.81
C THR A 385 14.73 34.95 41.80
N HIS A 386 14.96 35.91 40.89
CA HIS A 386 14.02 36.25 39.80
C HIS A 386 14.00 35.21 38.66
N PHE A 387 14.97 34.30 38.63
CA PHE A 387 15.19 33.32 37.57
C PHE A 387 14.22 32.14 37.63
N ALA A 388 13.71 31.81 38.82
CA ALA A 388 12.69 30.78 39.03
C ALA A 388 11.41 31.02 38.19
N GLN A 389 11.21 32.24 37.69
CA GLN A 389 10.05 32.64 36.89
C GLN A 389 10.33 32.72 35.38
N ASN A 390 11.59 32.79 34.92
CA ASN A 390 11.95 32.88 33.48
C ASN A 390 13.39 32.38 33.21
N PRO A 391 13.60 31.09 32.85
CA PRO A 391 14.92 30.46 32.81
C PRO A 391 15.83 30.84 31.63
N PHE A 392 15.31 31.09 30.42
CA PHE A 392 16.18 31.09 29.22
C PHE A 392 16.78 32.45 28.81
N VAL A 393 16.24 33.59 29.24
CA VAL A 393 16.69 34.93 28.78
C VAL A 393 17.83 35.51 29.62
N ASN A 394 18.07 35.00 30.82
CA ASN A 394 18.94 35.66 31.82
C ASN A 394 20.33 35.01 32.01
N PHE A 395 20.64 33.88 31.36
CA PHE A 395 21.90 33.15 31.57
C PHE A 395 23.16 33.93 31.13
N GLU A 396 23.14 34.62 29.98
CA GLU A 396 24.29 35.43 29.54
C GLU A 396 24.61 36.60 30.49
N LYS A 397 23.56 37.25 31.01
CA LYS A 397 23.72 38.35 31.98
C LYS A 397 24.25 37.84 33.32
N GLN A 398 23.91 36.62 33.71
CA GLN A 398 24.43 36.00 34.94
C GLN A 398 25.87 35.54 34.79
N ARG A 399 26.25 34.94 33.66
CA ARG A 399 27.65 34.64 33.34
C ARG A 399 28.52 35.89 33.42
N LYS A 400 28.02 37.04 32.93
CA LYS A 400 28.74 38.31 33.04
C LYS A 400 28.95 38.75 34.49
N ILE A 401 27.92 38.68 35.34
CA ILE A 401 28.07 39.05 36.77
C ILE A 401 28.99 38.06 37.49
N LEU A 402 28.88 36.76 37.21
CA LEU A 402 29.77 35.75 37.77
C LEU A 402 31.24 36.01 37.35
N SER A 403 31.48 36.43 36.11
CA SER A 403 32.83 36.81 35.66
C SER A 403 33.37 38.04 36.38
N GLU A 404 32.51 39.01 36.73
CA GLU A 404 32.91 40.16 37.55
C GLU A 404 33.26 39.73 38.99
N ILE A 405 32.51 38.79 39.58
CA ILE A 405 32.80 38.23 40.90
C ILE A 405 34.12 37.45 40.89
N LEU A 406 34.34 36.61 39.88
CA LEU A 406 35.59 35.87 39.68
C LEU A 406 36.80 36.81 39.57
N ALA A 407 36.65 37.90 38.80
CA ALA A 407 37.71 38.90 38.65
C ALA A 407 38.08 39.57 40.00
N GLN A 408 37.10 39.85 40.86
CA GLN A 408 37.38 40.38 42.20
C GLN A 408 38.03 39.33 43.11
N LYS A 409 37.61 38.06 43.03
CA LYS A 409 38.28 36.96 43.73
C LYS A 409 39.74 36.82 43.30
N ASP A 410 40.04 36.94 42.02
CA ASP A 410 41.43 36.85 41.56
C ASP A 410 42.28 38.04 42.05
N ARG A 411 41.71 39.25 42.13
CA ARG A 411 42.38 40.42 42.72
C ARG A 411 42.66 40.25 44.21
N ILE A 412 41.70 39.74 44.98
CA ILE A 412 41.90 39.43 46.40
C ILE A 412 43.00 38.37 46.58
N SER A 413 43.00 37.34 45.75
CA SER A 413 44.04 36.29 45.77
C SER A 413 45.43 36.84 45.46
N GLN A 414 45.55 37.76 44.48
CA GLN A 414 46.82 38.41 44.16
C GLN A 414 47.36 39.25 45.33
N GLU A 415 46.50 39.99 46.02
CA GLU A 415 46.92 40.79 47.17
C GLU A 415 47.30 39.92 48.39
N LEU A 416 46.62 38.79 48.62
CA LEU A 416 47.05 37.81 49.62
C LEU A 416 48.44 37.24 49.29
N ASN A 417 48.70 36.92 48.03
CA ASN A 417 50.04 36.48 47.59
C ASN A 417 51.10 37.59 47.76
N ASN A 418 50.75 38.86 47.55
CA ASN A 418 51.67 39.99 47.79
C ASN A 418 52.04 40.11 49.27
N LEU A 419 51.10 39.88 50.19
CA LEU A 419 51.37 39.81 51.63
C LEU A 419 52.28 38.63 51.98
N GLU A 420 52.11 37.47 51.34
CA GLU A 420 52.99 36.32 51.51
C GLU A 420 54.42 36.59 51.01
N LEU A 421 54.56 37.30 49.88
CA LEU A 421 55.86 37.78 49.40
C LEU A 421 56.48 38.80 50.36
N LYS A 422 55.69 39.67 51.01
CA LYS A 422 56.16 40.60 52.03
C LYS A 422 56.69 39.83 53.26
N LYS A 423 55.96 38.82 53.74
CA LYS A 423 56.39 37.91 54.82
C LYS A 423 57.72 37.23 54.49
N SER A 424 57.88 36.75 53.25
CA SER A 424 59.12 36.12 52.78
C SER A 424 60.30 37.11 52.79
N LYS A 425 60.11 38.34 52.30
CA LYS A 425 61.16 39.40 52.33
C LYS A 425 61.61 39.72 53.75
N VAL A 426 60.67 39.88 54.69
CA VAL A 426 60.99 40.12 56.11
C VAL A 426 61.73 38.93 56.74
N GLY A 427 61.38 37.70 56.34
CA GLY A 427 62.09 36.48 56.74
C GLY A 427 63.55 36.46 56.30
N ILE A 428 63.84 36.85 55.05
CA ILE A 428 65.22 36.91 54.52
C ILE A 428 66.04 37.98 55.26
N THR A 429 65.46 39.16 55.52
CA THR A 429 66.15 40.21 56.29
C THR A 429 66.45 39.77 57.72
N LEU A 430 65.55 39.00 58.34
CA LEU A 430 65.75 38.45 59.68
C LEU A 430 66.94 37.48 59.72
N GLU A 431 66.97 36.51 58.80
CA GLU A 431 68.07 35.54 58.71
C GLU A 431 69.43 36.21 58.45
N TYR A 432 69.44 37.25 57.61
CA TYR A 432 70.65 38.04 57.35
C TYR A 432 71.14 38.77 58.61
N SER A 433 70.26 39.47 59.33
CA SER A 433 70.63 40.19 60.55
C SER A 433 71.06 39.25 61.68
N GLU A 434 70.45 38.07 61.81
CA GLU A 434 70.86 37.03 62.76
C GLU A 434 72.27 36.49 62.46
N ALA A 435 72.58 36.26 61.18
CA ALA A 435 73.91 35.81 60.77
C ALA A 435 75.01 36.88 61.01
N GLU A 436 74.71 38.16 60.82
CA GLU A 436 75.63 39.26 61.13
C GLU A 436 75.82 39.44 62.64
N LEU A 437 74.75 39.30 63.44
CA LEU A 437 74.84 39.33 64.91
C LEU A 437 75.80 38.24 65.42
N ALA A 438 75.69 37.01 64.91
CA ALA A 438 76.56 35.91 65.29
C ALA A 438 78.05 36.21 64.98
N LYS A 439 78.35 36.89 63.86
CA LYS A 439 79.72 37.33 63.53
C LYS A 439 80.23 38.39 64.49
N VAL A 440 79.39 39.35 64.88
CA VAL A 440 79.74 40.41 65.85
C VAL A 440 79.97 39.81 67.24
N GLU A 441 79.14 38.86 67.66
CA GLU A 441 79.30 38.15 68.93
C GLU A 441 80.59 37.32 68.98
N GLN A 442 80.94 36.65 67.88
CA GLN A 442 82.21 35.92 67.78
C GLN A 442 83.42 36.86 67.90
N LYS A 443 83.36 38.05 67.30
CA LYS A 443 84.40 39.08 67.42
C LYS A 443 84.49 39.65 68.85
N LEU A 444 83.35 39.92 69.50
CA LEU A 444 83.29 40.36 70.90
C LEU A 444 83.86 39.32 71.86
N LEU A 445 83.60 38.04 71.61
CA LEU A 445 84.17 36.93 72.38
C LEU A 445 85.69 36.89 72.25
N HIS A 446 86.21 37.01 71.02
CA HIS A 446 87.64 37.04 70.75
C HIS A 446 88.33 38.22 71.45
N LEU A 447 87.73 39.40 71.39
CA LEU A 447 88.23 40.62 72.00
C LEU A 447 88.17 40.59 73.54
N ASN A 448 87.14 39.96 74.13
CA ASN A 448 87.05 39.74 75.57
C ASN A 448 88.13 38.76 76.07
N LEU A 449 88.45 37.72 75.29
CA LEU A 449 89.54 36.79 75.60
C LEU A 449 90.92 37.47 75.52
N GLU A 450 91.10 38.49 74.68
CA GLU A 450 92.33 39.29 74.65
C GLU A 450 92.47 40.24 75.85
N LEU A 451 91.37 40.83 76.34
CA LEU A 451 91.37 41.68 77.53
C LEU A 451 91.60 40.90 78.84
N GLN A 452 91.20 39.62 78.90
CA GLN A 452 91.42 38.75 80.07
C GLN A 452 92.87 38.26 80.22
N LYS A 453 93.74 38.41 79.21
CA LYS A 453 95.17 38.03 79.26
C LYS A 453 96.03 38.86 80.23
N ALA A 454 95.48 39.85 80.94
CA ALA A 454 96.23 40.86 81.68
C ALA A 454 96.42 40.62 83.20
N VAL A 455 95.85 39.55 83.80
CA VAL A 455 95.84 39.40 85.27
C VAL A 455 96.05 37.94 85.70
N ALA A 456 97.00 37.73 86.63
CA ALA A 456 97.17 36.59 87.54
C ALA A 456 98.16 35.48 87.19
N THR A 457 98.64 34.82 88.25
CA THR A 457 100.02 34.40 88.53
C THR A 457 100.11 32.94 89.01
N SER A 458 101.25 32.25 88.73
CA SER A 458 101.88 31.08 89.43
C SER A 458 101.11 29.72 89.44
N THR A 459 101.67 28.49 89.40
CA THR A 459 102.99 27.91 89.75
C THR A 459 103.14 26.43 89.21
N ASP A 460 104.02 26.18 88.25
CA ASP A 460 105.14 25.20 88.08
C ASP A 460 105.13 23.68 88.44
N GLN A 461 104.00 23.00 88.72
CA GLN A 461 104.03 21.50 88.80
C GLN A 461 102.97 20.75 87.98
N TYR A 462 102.11 21.48 87.27
CA TYR A 462 101.04 20.95 86.40
C TYR A 462 101.52 20.69 84.95
N PHE A 463 102.68 21.25 84.60
CA PHE A 463 103.22 21.33 83.24
C PHE A 463 103.52 19.99 82.57
N GLU A 464 104.15 19.04 83.27
CA GLU A 464 104.61 17.80 82.64
C GLU A 464 103.48 16.82 82.31
N HIS A 465 102.41 16.79 83.12
CA HIS A 465 101.25 15.93 82.88
C HIS A 465 100.51 16.33 81.59
N LEU A 466 100.43 17.63 81.32
CA LEU A 466 99.77 18.21 80.15
C LEU A 466 100.45 17.84 78.83
N ILE A 467 101.78 17.72 78.80
CA ILE A 467 102.54 17.36 77.59
C ILE A 467 102.22 15.93 77.13
N SER A 468 102.02 14.99 78.06
CA SER A 468 101.69 13.60 77.73
C SER A 468 100.28 13.46 77.13
N GLN A 469 99.32 14.20 77.69
CA GLN A 469 97.94 14.23 77.21
C GLN A 469 97.83 14.92 75.83
N GLU A 470 98.62 15.96 75.57
CA GLU A 470 98.67 16.61 74.25
C GLU A 470 99.13 15.65 73.14
N LYS A 471 100.11 14.78 73.42
CA LYS A 471 100.59 13.80 72.43
C LYS A 471 99.54 12.76 72.08
N GLN A 472 98.83 12.20 73.06
CA GLN A 472 97.78 11.21 72.82
C GLN A 472 96.62 11.78 71.99
N LEU A 473 96.14 12.97 72.34
CA LEU A 473 95.07 13.65 71.61
C LEU A 473 95.48 14.02 70.18
N ASN A 474 96.74 14.39 69.94
CA ASN A 474 97.23 14.65 68.58
C ASN A 474 97.26 13.38 67.70
N THR A 475 97.58 12.21 68.25
CA THR A 475 97.48 10.94 67.51
C THR A 475 96.04 10.58 67.15
N GLU A 476 95.08 10.82 68.06
CA GLU A 476 93.65 10.62 67.78
C GLU A 476 93.15 11.60 66.71
N LEU A 477 93.59 12.85 66.74
CA LEU A 477 93.32 13.88 65.73
C LEU A 477 93.77 13.46 64.33
N LEU A 478 94.94 12.81 64.23
CA LEU A 478 95.52 12.35 62.98
C LEU A 478 94.75 11.15 62.38
N ASN A 479 94.26 10.25 63.23
CA ASN A 479 93.40 9.14 62.81
C ASN A 479 92.00 9.61 62.39
N LEU A 480 91.37 10.50 63.18
CA LEU A 480 90.11 11.16 62.82
C LEU A 480 90.23 11.94 61.50
N GLY A 481 91.37 12.60 61.26
CA GLY A 481 91.65 13.29 60.00
C GLY A 481 91.67 12.34 58.78
N LYS A 482 92.22 11.14 58.92
CA LYS A 482 92.21 10.12 57.84
C LYS A 482 90.80 9.59 57.58
N GLU A 483 90.03 9.31 58.63
CA GLU A 483 88.66 8.82 58.50
C GLU A 483 87.72 9.85 57.87
N ILE A 484 87.87 11.14 58.23
CA ILE A 484 87.15 12.24 57.59
C ILE A 484 87.52 12.35 56.10
N SER A 485 88.81 12.23 55.75
CA SER A 485 89.25 12.30 54.35
C SER A 485 88.66 11.17 53.47
N VAL A 486 88.52 9.96 54.02
CA VAL A 486 87.86 8.83 53.31
C VAL A 486 86.37 9.11 53.09
N LEU A 487 85.68 9.70 54.08
CA LEU A 487 84.27 10.07 53.95
C LEU A 487 84.08 11.25 52.96
N GLU A 488 84.99 12.22 52.95
CA GLU A 488 85.02 13.32 51.97
C GLU A 488 85.21 12.82 50.54
N GLN A 489 86.08 11.82 50.32
CA GLN A 489 86.22 11.15 49.01
C GLN A 489 84.94 10.43 48.57
N LYS A 490 84.21 9.81 49.50
CA LYS A 490 82.91 9.20 49.21
C LYS A 490 81.87 10.25 48.79
N ILE A 491 81.82 11.42 49.44
CA ILE A 491 80.96 12.53 49.04
C ILE A 491 81.30 13.05 47.64
N ALA A 492 82.60 13.20 47.33
CA ALA A 492 83.02 13.61 45.98
C ALA A 492 82.55 12.61 44.90
N SER A 493 82.66 11.30 45.18
CA SER A 493 82.18 10.26 44.26
C SER A 493 80.64 10.25 44.11
N TYR A 494 79.91 10.63 45.16
CA TYR A 494 78.46 10.78 45.12
C TYR A 494 78.06 11.95 44.20
N HIS A 495 78.66 13.12 44.38
CA HIS A 495 78.36 14.28 43.52
C HIS A 495 78.66 14.02 42.04
N GLN A 496 79.72 13.26 41.74
CA GLN A 496 80.02 12.88 40.36
C GLN A 496 78.95 11.95 39.75
N LYS A 497 78.44 10.99 40.54
CA LYS A 497 77.33 10.10 40.12
C LYS A 497 75.98 10.81 40.02
N GLU A 498 75.70 11.72 40.95
CA GLU A 498 74.51 12.57 40.94
C GLU A 498 74.48 13.43 39.66
N GLN A 499 75.63 13.98 39.27
CA GLN A 499 75.74 14.81 38.08
C GLN A 499 75.57 14.00 36.78
N SER A 500 76.07 12.77 36.70
CA SER A 500 75.82 11.89 35.54
C SER A 500 74.37 11.41 35.45
N LYS A 501 73.73 11.08 36.58
CA LYS A 501 72.30 10.74 36.59
C LYS A 501 71.42 11.91 36.20
N LYS A 502 71.76 13.13 36.64
CA LYS A 502 71.05 14.34 36.24
C LYS A 502 71.10 14.58 34.73
N THR A 503 72.24 14.28 34.08
CA THR A 503 72.33 14.35 32.62
C THR A 503 71.50 13.28 31.93
N GLU A 504 71.49 12.05 32.43
CA GLU A 504 70.66 10.96 31.89
C GLU A 504 69.15 11.27 32.01
N ILE A 505 68.72 11.81 33.16
CA ILE A 505 67.33 12.25 33.37
C ILE A 505 66.95 13.36 32.39
N LEU A 506 67.81 14.35 32.20
CA LEU A 506 67.56 15.45 31.26
C LEU A 506 67.46 14.97 29.80
N ASP A 507 68.27 13.99 29.41
CA ASP A 507 68.23 13.43 28.05
C ASP A 507 66.97 12.55 27.85
N GLU A 508 66.57 11.77 28.85
CA GLU A 508 65.31 11.03 28.85
C GLU A 508 64.08 11.96 28.84
N GLU A 509 64.08 13.06 29.59
CA GLU A 509 63.02 14.09 29.55
C GLU A 509 62.93 14.76 28.17
N ARG A 510 64.07 15.06 27.53
CA ARG A 510 64.11 15.60 26.16
C ARG A 510 63.55 14.60 25.15
N ALA A 511 63.95 13.33 25.25
CA ALA A 511 63.45 12.26 24.40
C ALA A 511 61.93 12.10 24.56
N LEU A 512 61.43 12.05 25.80
CA LEU A 512 60.02 11.98 26.14
C LEU A 512 59.24 13.15 25.53
N ARG A 513 59.74 14.38 25.67
CA ARG A 513 59.10 15.58 25.11
C ARG A 513 59.03 15.52 23.58
N SER A 514 60.11 15.08 22.92
CA SER A 514 60.12 14.94 21.46
C SER A 514 59.11 13.90 20.95
N LYS A 515 58.93 12.79 21.67
CA LYS A 515 57.95 11.75 21.34
C LYS A 515 56.52 12.22 21.63
N GLN A 516 56.30 12.99 22.69
CA GLN A 516 55.01 13.65 22.97
C GLN A 516 54.61 14.64 21.87
N ASP A 517 55.57 15.44 21.38
CA ASP A 517 55.33 16.36 20.25
C ASP A 517 55.00 15.58 18.96
N HIS A 518 55.68 14.45 18.71
CA HIS A 518 55.38 13.58 17.57
C HIS A 518 53.99 12.94 17.68
N LEU A 519 53.61 12.48 18.89
CA LEU A 519 52.29 11.94 19.18
C LEU A 519 51.19 12.99 18.93
N SER A 520 51.41 14.25 19.34
CA SER A 520 50.49 15.35 19.05
C SER A 520 50.28 15.54 17.55
N LYS A 521 51.37 15.59 16.77
CA LYS A 521 51.30 15.73 15.31
C LYS A 521 50.55 14.58 14.64
N LEU A 522 50.77 13.34 15.09
CA LEU A 522 50.04 12.17 14.59
C LEU A 522 48.54 12.24 14.93
N ARG A 523 48.18 12.67 16.14
CA ARG A 523 46.76 12.91 16.50
C ARG A 523 46.12 13.97 15.63
N ASP A 524 46.83 15.07 15.37
CA ASP A 524 46.31 16.15 14.53
C ASP A 524 46.06 15.63 13.10
N GLN A 525 47.01 14.89 12.51
CA GLN A 525 46.85 14.28 11.18
C GLN A 525 45.69 13.29 11.12
N ILE A 526 45.55 12.42 12.12
CA ILE A 526 44.44 11.46 12.21
C ILE A 526 43.11 12.21 12.31
N SER A 527 43.02 13.25 13.14
CA SER A 527 41.79 14.03 13.30
C SER A 527 41.37 14.72 11.99
N LEU A 528 42.32 15.28 11.24
CA LEU A 528 42.05 15.88 9.92
C LEU A 528 41.49 14.86 8.93
N LEU A 529 42.08 13.67 8.85
CA LEU A 529 41.59 12.60 7.98
C LEU A 529 40.24 12.03 8.46
N GLN A 530 39.99 11.98 9.77
CA GLN A 530 38.69 11.58 10.31
C GLN A 530 37.58 12.58 9.95
N ILE A 531 37.87 13.88 9.97
CA ILE A 531 36.94 14.91 9.51
C ILE A 531 36.65 14.75 8.01
N GLU A 532 37.67 14.48 7.20
CA GLU A 532 37.50 14.24 5.75
C GLU A 532 36.67 12.98 5.48
N LYS A 533 36.94 11.88 6.21
CA LYS A 533 36.13 10.67 6.17
C LYS A 533 34.67 10.96 6.53
N ALA A 534 34.42 11.68 7.62
CA ALA A 534 33.06 12.02 8.06
C ALA A 534 32.30 12.83 6.98
N LYS A 535 32.98 13.77 6.29
CA LYS A 535 32.39 14.50 5.16
C LYS A 535 32.01 13.56 4.01
N LEU A 536 32.88 12.63 3.65
CA LEU A 536 32.60 11.65 2.60
C LEU A 536 31.49 10.66 3.01
N ASP A 537 31.42 10.26 4.27
CA ASP A 537 30.34 9.41 4.80
C ASP A 537 28.98 10.13 4.67
N THR A 538 28.90 11.41 5.06
CA THR A 538 27.68 12.22 4.86
C THR A 538 27.33 12.38 3.37
N GLN A 539 28.31 12.61 2.51
CA GLN A 539 28.07 12.67 1.06
C GLN A 539 27.58 11.34 0.50
N ASN A 540 28.12 10.22 0.98
CA ASN A 540 27.71 8.89 0.60
C ASN A 540 26.26 8.63 1.03
N GLU A 541 25.88 8.97 2.27
CA GLU A 541 24.51 8.86 2.76
C GLU A 541 23.53 9.68 1.92
N ASN A 542 23.90 10.91 1.55
CA ASN A 542 23.09 11.76 0.68
C ASN A 542 22.89 11.12 -0.70
N ILE A 543 23.96 10.61 -1.33
CA ILE A 543 23.89 9.94 -2.64
C ILE A 543 23.07 8.65 -2.56
N VAL A 544 23.20 7.87 -1.49
CA VAL A 544 22.39 6.68 -1.26
C VAL A 544 20.91 7.05 -1.13
N SER A 545 20.59 8.13 -0.42
CA SER A 545 19.23 8.64 -0.27
C SER A 545 18.64 9.09 -1.61
N GLU A 546 19.37 9.93 -2.35
CA GLU A 546 18.99 10.39 -3.70
C GLU A 546 18.80 9.22 -4.68
N ALA A 547 19.70 8.25 -4.66
CA ALA A 547 19.62 7.08 -5.53
C ALA A 547 18.44 6.18 -5.18
N LYS A 548 18.12 5.99 -3.89
CA LYS A 548 16.95 5.23 -3.45
C LYS A 548 15.64 5.91 -3.86
N LEU A 549 15.58 7.23 -3.83
CA LEU A 549 14.42 8.00 -4.31
C LEU A 549 14.25 7.89 -5.83
N ALA A 550 15.35 7.85 -6.58
CA ALA A 550 15.32 7.79 -8.05
C ALA A 550 15.06 6.37 -8.60
N LEU A 551 15.69 5.34 -8.04
CA LEU A 551 15.73 3.97 -8.58
C LEU A 551 14.92 2.95 -7.79
N ASN A 552 14.30 3.36 -6.69
CA ASN A 552 13.73 2.51 -5.64
C ASN A 552 14.82 1.71 -4.87
N PRO A 553 14.51 1.20 -3.65
CA PRO A 553 15.48 0.49 -2.82
C PRO A 553 16.11 -0.74 -3.48
N GLN A 554 15.35 -1.46 -4.31
CA GLN A 554 15.82 -2.63 -5.04
C GLN A 554 16.82 -2.26 -6.15
N GLY A 555 16.54 -1.18 -6.91
CA GLY A 555 17.46 -0.72 -7.97
C GLY A 555 18.80 -0.26 -7.40
N PHE A 556 18.80 0.38 -6.23
CA PHE A 556 20.05 0.74 -5.56
C PHE A 556 20.83 -0.49 -5.03
N ALA A 557 20.14 -1.53 -4.54
CA ALA A 557 20.80 -2.74 -4.06
C ALA A 557 21.61 -3.47 -5.15
N GLU A 558 21.27 -3.30 -6.43
CA GLU A 558 22.07 -3.82 -7.54
C GLU A 558 23.37 -3.03 -7.74
N ILE A 559 23.31 -1.71 -7.57
CA ILE A 559 24.47 -0.81 -7.64
C ILE A 559 25.48 -1.11 -6.53
N GLU A 560 24.99 -1.40 -5.32
CA GLU A 560 25.82 -1.73 -4.16
C GLU A 560 26.61 -3.03 -4.36
N LYS A 561 26.04 -4.00 -5.10
CA LYS A 561 26.71 -5.28 -5.38
C LYS A 561 27.76 -5.19 -6.47
N LYS A 562 27.54 -4.36 -7.50
CA LYS A 562 28.41 -4.31 -8.67
C LYS A 562 28.46 -2.92 -9.29
N LYS A 563 29.68 -2.44 -9.52
CA LYS A 563 29.94 -1.21 -10.31
C LYS A 563 29.43 -1.40 -11.74
N ILE A 564 28.52 -0.53 -12.16
CA ILE A 564 28.01 -0.46 -13.53
C ILE A 564 28.99 0.41 -14.32
N GLN A 565 29.46 -0.07 -15.46
CA GLN A 565 30.33 0.72 -16.34
C GLN A 565 29.52 1.85 -16.98
N ALA A 566 29.97 3.09 -16.80
CA ALA A 566 29.40 4.23 -17.50
C ALA A 566 29.85 4.18 -18.97
N ASN A 567 28.97 3.72 -19.84
CA ASN A 567 29.21 3.71 -21.29
C ASN A 567 28.82 5.05 -21.94
N THR A 568 28.13 5.91 -21.19
CA THR A 568 27.46 7.09 -21.73
C THR A 568 28.10 8.39 -21.22
N SER A 569 28.45 9.30 -22.13
CA SER A 569 28.86 10.67 -21.80
C SER A 569 27.65 11.59 -21.56
N ASN A 570 27.83 12.62 -20.72
CA ASN A 570 26.80 13.61 -20.33
C ASN A 570 25.53 13.01 -19.71
N LEU A 571 25.67 12.07 -18.77
CA LEU A 571 24.54 11.45 -18.05
C LEU A 571 23.63 12.47 -17.37
N GLU A 572 24.16 13.51 -16.71
CA GLU A 572 23.36 14.54 -16.02
C GLU A 572 22.43 15.29 -16.98
N GLU A 573 22.93 15.72 -18.14
CA GLU A 573 22.11 16.42 -19.13
C GLU A 573 21.01 15.50 -19.70
N LYS A 574 21.31 14.23 -19.92
CA LYS A 574 20.33 13.25 -20.41
C LYS A 574 19.25 12.95 -19.38
N ILE A 575 19.64 12.73 -18.12
CA ILE A 575 18.72 12.53 -17.00
C ILE A 575 17.78 13.74 -16.87
N HIS A 576 18.31 14.96 -16.92
CA HIS A 576 17.51 16.18 -16.83
C HIS A 576 16.56 16.36 -18.02
N LYS A 577 17.00 16.03 -19.25
CA LYS A 577 16.14 16.04 -20.44
C LYS A 577 14.98 15.06 -20.31
N LEU A 578 15.24 13.82 -19.89
CA LEU A 578 14.22 12.78 -19.71
C LEU A 578 13.27 13.12 -18.56
N GLN A 579 13.76 13.67 -17.45
CA GLN A 579 12.93 14.18 -16.35
C GLN A 579 11.98 15.29 -16.82
N ASN A 580 12.46 16.21 -17.66
CA ASN A 580 11.61 17.25 -18.26
C ASN A 580 10.59 16.69 -19.24
N GLN A 581 10.95 15.69 -20.04
CA GLN A 581 10.00 15.00 -20.92
C GLN A 581 8.91 14.28 -20.09
N LEU A 582 9.29 13.63 -18.99
CA LEU A 582 8.36 12.99 -18.05
C LEU A 582 7.41 13.99 -17.38
N SER A 583 7.93 15.16 -16.97
CA SER A 583 7.09 16.19 -16.34
C SER A 583 6.10 16.83 -17.33
N MET A 584 6.47 16.96 -18.61
CA MET A 584 5.56 17.40 -19.67
C MET A 584 4.44 16.40 -19.97
N ILE A 585 4.71 15.10 -19.84
CA ILE A 585 3.68 14.05 -20.05
C ILE A 585 2.68 14.00 -18.88
N GLY A 586 3.14 14.32 -17.65
CA GLY A 586 2.28 14.49 -16.48
C GLY A 586 1.98 13.21 -15.69
N GLY A 587 1.06 13.32 -14.74
CA GLY A 587 0.64 12.24 -13.84
C GLY A 587 -0.27 11.23 -14.55
N ILE A 588 0.04 9.95 -14.36
CA ILE A 588 -0.61 8.82 -15.02
C ILE A 588 -1.49 8.05 -14.03
N ASP A 589 -2.64 7.60 -14.51
CA ASP A 589 -3.49 6.62 -13.83
C ASP A 589 -3.44 5.28 -14.58
N GLU A 590 -2.94 4.22 -13.93
CA GLU A 590 -2.88 2.85 -14.47
C GLU A 590 -4.26 2.34 -14.89
N LEU A 591 -5.33 2.87 -14.30
CA LEU A 591 -6.71 2.55 -14.65
C LEU A 591 -7.05 2.93 -16.09
N THR A 592 -6.38 3.93 -16.67
CA THR A 592 -6.66 4.39 -18.04
C THR A 592 -6.26 3.35 -19.08
N LEU A 593 -5.17 2.60 -18.85
CA LEU A 593 -4.71 1.56 -19.77
C LEU A 593 -5.64 0.35 -19.74
N LYS A 594 -6.08 -0.04 -18.54
CA LYS A 594 -7.11 -1.08 -18.36
C LYS A 594 -8.44 -0.66 -19.00
N GLU A 595 -8.87 0.58 -18.81
CA GLU A 595 -10.09 1.10 -19.43
C GLU A 595 -10.01 1.11 -20.96
N TYR A 596 -8.83 1.46 -21.52
CA TYR A 596 -8.59 1.36 -22.96
C TYR A 596 -8.74 -0.07 -23.47
N GLU A 597 -8.07 -1.04 -22.83
CA GLU A 597 -8.13 -2.46 -23.21
C GLU A 597 -9.57 -3.00 -23.15
N GLU A 598 -10.29 -2.74 -22.06
CA GLU A 598 -11.69 -3.16 -21.90
C GLU A 598 -12.60 -2.53 -22.97
N THR A 599 -12.40 -1.24 -23.26
CA THR A 599 -13.20 -0.52 -24.26
C THR A 599 -12.88 -1.00 -25.67
N GLU A 600 -11.62 -1.29 -25.99
CA GLU A 600 -11.19 -1.84 -27.28
C GLU A 600 -11.77 -3.23 -27.51
N GLN A 601 -11.72 -4.11 -26.49
CA GLN A 601 -12.34 -5.43 -26.53
C GLN A 601 -13.85 -5.33 -26.74
N ARG A 602 -14.53 -4.45 -26.00
CA ARG A 602 -15.97 -4.22 -26.16
C ARG A 602 -16.34 -3.70 -27.54
N TYR A 603 -15.57 -2.76 -28.09
CA TYR A 603 -15.76 -2.25 -29.44
C TYR A 603 -15.59 -3.35 -30.49
N GLY A 604 -14.52 -4.17 -30.37
CA GLY A 604 -14.27 -5.30 -31.25
C GLY A 604 -15.41 -6.33 -31.22
N PHE A 605 -15.90 -6.67 -30.03
CA PHE A 605 -17.03 -7.58 -29.85
C PHE A 605 -18.31 -7.05 -30.50
N LEU A 606 -18.68 -5.80 -30.21
CA LEU A 606 -19.88 -5.18 -30.79
C LEU A 606 -19.77 -5.03 -32.31
N SER A 607 -18.58 -4.72 -32.84
CA SER A 607 -18.34 -4.66 -34.28
C SER A 607 -18.49 -6.03 -34.94
N GLY A 608 -18.08 -7.11 -34.28
CA GLY A 608 -18.34 -8.47 -34.74
C GLY A 608 -19.84 -8.79 -34.75
N GLN A 609 -20.56 -8.43 -33.69
CA GLN A 609 -22.02 -8.62 -33.62
C GLN A 609 -22.78 -7.88 -34.73
N VAL A 610 -22.33 -6.70 -35.14
CA VAL A 610 -22.93 -6.00 -36.29
C VAL A 610 -22.85 -6.85 -37.55
N GLN A 611 -21.68 -7.43 -37.84
CA GLN A 611 -21.49 -8.28 -39.03
C GLN A 611 -22.37 -9.52 -38.98
N ASP A 612 -22.47 -10.18 -37.81
CA ASP A 612 -23.31 -11.35 -37.62
C ASP A 612 -24.81 -11.04 -37.80
N LEU A 613 -25.26 -9.90 -37.26
CA LEU A 613 -26.65 -9.44 -37.38
C LEU A 613 -26.99 -9.05 -38.83
N GLU A 614 -26.09 -8.37 -39.54
CA GLU A 614 -26.27 -8.05 -40.97
C GLU A 614 -26.41 -9.32 -41.81
N LYS A 615 -25.58 -10.32 -41.53
CA LYS A 615 -25.62 -11.63 -42.19
C LYS A 615 -26.93 -12.37 -41.87
N GLY A 616 -27.34 -12.36 -40.60
CA GLY A 616 -28.62 -12.95 -40.17
C GLY A 616 -29.84 -12.30 -40.83
N ILE A 617 -29.82 -10.97 -41.04
CA ILE A 617 -30.87 -10.27 -41.78
C ILE A 617 -30.90 -10.72 -43.25
N ALA A 618 -29.73 -10.87 -43.88
CA ALA A 618 -29.65 -11.35 -45.26
C ALA A 618 -30.20 -12.78 -45.41
N ASP A 619 -29.85 -13.68 -44.49
CA ASP A 619 -30.33 -15.06 -44.48
C ASP A 619 -31.85 -15.13 -44.27
N LEU A 620 -32.38 -14.34 -43.33
CA LEU A 620 -33.83 -14.30 -43.06
C LEU A 620 -34.62 -13.79 -44.28
N ARG A 621 -34.07 -12.86 -45.07
CA ARG A 621 -34.69 -12.39 -46.32
C ARG A 621 -34.76 -13.51 -47.36
N SER A 622 -33.66 -14.25 -47.56
CA SER A 622 -33.64 -15.39 -48.49
C SER A 622 -34.72 -16.40 -48.13
N VAL A 623 -34.84 -16.74 -46.84
CA VAL A 623 -35.86 -17.68 -46.35
C VAL A 623 -37.28 -17.18 -46.60
N ILE A 624 -37.54 -15.88 -46.46
CA ILE A 624 -38.86 -15.30 -46.75
C ILE A 624 -39.18 -15.39 -48.25
N GLU A 625 -38.22 -15.05 -49.10
CA GLU A 625 -38.39 -15.10 -50.56
C GLU A 625 -38.63 -16.53 -51.06
N GLU A 626 -37.88 -17.51 -50.52
CA GLU A 626 -38.10 -18.95 -50.80
C GLU A 626 -39.48 -19.44 -50.34
N LEU A 627 -39.94 -19.01 -49.16
CA LEU A 627 -41.26 -19.37 -48.64
C LEU A 627 -42.38 -18.77 -49.49
N ASP A 628 -42.25 -17.52 -49.93
CA ASP A 628 -43.23 -16.83 -50.77
C ASP A 628 -43.40 -17.51 -52.14
N GLU A 629 -42.29 -17.87 -52.78
CA GLU A 629 -42.32 -18.60 -54.05
C GLU A 629 -42.97 -19.99 -53.91
N TYR A 630 -42.62 -20.71 -52.84
CA TYR A 630 -43.20 -22.02 -52.56
C TYR A 630 -44.70 -21.95 -52.28
N ILE A 631 -45.13 -21.00 -51.45
CA ILE A 631 -46.54 -20.75 -51.10
C ILE A 631 -47.36 -20.53 -52.36
N LYS A 632 -46.91 -19.61 -53.23
CA LYS A 632 -47.61 -19.26 -54.46
C LYS A 632 -47.77 -20.46 -55.39
N LYS A 633 -46.68 -21.19 -55.64
CA LYS A 633 -46.68 -22.37 -56.51
C LYS A 633 -47.61 -23.47 -55.98
N GLN A 634 -47.50 -23.79 -54.70
CA GLN A 634 -48.29 -24.85 -54.08
C GLN A 634 -49.78 -24.50 -54.00
N PHE A 635 -50.12 -23.22 -53.77
CA PHE A 635 -51.50 -22.73 -53.80
C PHE A 635 -52.10 -22.85 -55.20
N ASP A 636 -51.43 -22.34 -56.23
CA ASP A 636 -51.93 -22.37 -57.62
C ASP A 636 -52.13 -23.82 -58.10
N ASP A 637 -51.17 -24.71 -57.83
CA ASP A 637 -51.28 -26.14 -58.16
C ASP A 637 -52.46 -26.82 -57.46
N SER A 638 -52.70 -26.47 -56.19
CA SER A 638 -53.78 -27.02 -55.38
C SER A 638 -55.15 -26.49 -55.81
N PHE A 639 -55.25 -25.19 -56.05
CA PHE A 639 -56.45 -24.52 -56.51
C PHE A 639 -56.95 -25.12 -57.83
N ASN A 640 -56.05 -25.28 -58.81
CA ASN A 640 -56.40 -25.86 -60.11
C ASN A 640 -56.92 -27.29 -59.99
N LYS A 641 -56.29 -28.13 -59.16
CA LYS A 641 -56.74 -29.52 -58.91
C LYS A 641 -58.11 -29.56 -58.25
N ILE A 642 -58.35 -28.73 -57.23
CA ILE A 642 -59.65 -28.67 -56.54
C ILE A 642 -60.72 -28.20 -57.52
N ASN A 643 -60.45 -27.17 -58.32
CA ASN A 643 -61.40 -26.63 -59.27
C ASN A 643 -61.85 -27.67 -60.31
N GLU A 644 -60.91 -28.46 -60.86
CA GLU A 644 -61.22 -29.55 -61.79
C GLU A 644 -62.09 -30.65 -61.14
N LYS A 645 -61.73 -31.08 -59.92
CA LYS A 645 -62.51 -32.09 -59.19
C LYS A 645 -63.88 -31.58 -58.75
N PHE A 646 -63.99 -30.30 -58.41
CA PHE A 646 -65.24 -29.66 -58.03
C PHE A 646 -66.24 -29.67 -59.18
N GLU A 647 -65.81 -29.29 -60.39
CA GLU A 647 -66.66 -29.37 -61.58
C GLU A 647 -67.13 -30.82 -61.85
N SER A 648 -66.22 -31.79 -61.73
CA SER A 648 -66.52 -33.21 -61.93
C SER A 648 -67.56 -33.74 -60.94
N TYR A 649 -67.35 -33.55 -59.62
CA TYR A 649 -68.29 -34.04 -58.60
C TYR A 649 -69.62 -33.30 -58.63
N PHE A 650 -69.61 -32.00 -58.93
CA PHE A 650 -70.83 -31.22 -59.11
C PHE A 650 -71.68 -31.80 -60.24
N ARG A 651 -71.07 -32.09 -61.40
CA ARG A 651 -71.77 -32.68 -62.55
C ARG A 651 -72.34 -34.06 -62.24
N ILE A 652 -71.62 -34.89 -61.46
CA ILE A 652 -72.08 -36.21 -61.04
C ILE A 652 -73.32 -36.07 -60.15
N LEU A 653 -73.25 -35.22 -59.12
CA LEU A 653 -74.34 -35.03 -58.15
C LEU A 653 -75.60 -34.45 -58.81
N PHE A 654 -75.46 -33.43 -59.66
CA PHE A 654 -76.60 -32.77 -60.32
C PHE A 654 -77.05 -33.44 -61.63
N ASN A 655 -76.35 -34.48 -62.10
CA ASN A 655 -76.59 -35.10 -63.41
C ASN A 655 -76.58 -34.08 -64.58
N GLY A 656 -75.70 -33.07 -64.49
CA GLY A 656 -75.66 -31.90 -65.37
C GLY A 656 -75.22 -30.63 -64.64
N GLY A 657 -75.26 -29.48 -65.32
CA GLY A 657 -74.82 -28.19 -64.76
C GLY A 657 -73.30 -27.96 -64.84
N ARG A 658 -72.85 -26.81 -64.30
CA ARG A 658 -71.43 -26.40 -64.26
C ARG A 658 -71.12 -25.64 -62.97
N ALA A 659 -69.98 -25.91 -62.36
CA ALA A 659 -69.49 -25.15 -61.21
C ALA A 659 -67.97 -24.98 -61.27
N TYR A 660 -67.47 -23.84 -60.82
CA TYR A 660 -66.04 -23.53 -60.77
C TYR A 660 -65.73 -22.50 -59.66
N LEU A 661 -64.47 -22.43 -59.28
CA LEU A 661 -63.90 -21.49 -58.32
C LEU A 661 -63.26 -20.31 -59.07
N SER A 662 -63.39 -19.10 -58.52
CA SER A 662 -62.78 -17.87 -59.07
C SER A 662 -61.96 -17.17 -58.01
N ILE A 663 -60.71 -16.84 -58.32
CA ILE A 663 -59.81 -16.10 -57.43
C ILE A 663 -60.23 -14.62 -57.42
N MET A 664 -60.39 -14.02 -56.24
CA MET A 664 -60.59 -12.58 -56.07
C MET A 664 -59.28 -11.92 -55.67
N ARG A 665 -58.86 -10.86 -56.36
CA ARG A 665 -57.61 -10.15 -56.08
C ARG A 665 -57.82 -8.77 -55.46
N ALA A 666 -56.89 -8.33 -54.62
CA ALA A 666 -56.99 -7.06 -53.86
C ALA A 666 -57.12 -5.81 -54.75
N LYS A 667 -56.63 -5.84 -55.98
CA LYS A 667 -56.79 -4.74 -56.97
C LYS A 667 -58.21 -4.61 -57.51
N GLU A 668 -58.99 -5.69 -57.50
CA GLU A 668 -60.38 -5.69 -57.95
C GLU A 668 -61.34 -5.28 -56.82
N GLU A 669 -60.97 -5.54 -55.56
CA GLU A 669 -61.73 -5.13 -54.38
C GLU A 669 -61.73 -3.61 -54.20
N LYS A 670 -60.59 -2.95 -54.45
CA LYS A 670 -60.52 -1.47 -54.50
C LYS A 670 -61.33 -0.88 -55.66
N ALA A 671 -61.33 -1.51 -56.84
CA ALA A 671 -62.12 -1.04 -57.98
C ALA A 671 -63.64 -1.25 -57.78
N ASN A 672 -64.05 -2.30 -57.06
CA ASN A 672 -65.45 -2.51 -56.66
C ASN A 672 -65.88 -1.59 -55.52
N GLN A 673 -65.00 -1.33 -54.55
CA GLN A 673 -65.25 -0.37 -53.47
C GLN A 673 -65.29 1.06 -54.00
N GLU A 674 -64.39 1.45 -54.91
CA GLU A 674 -64.43 2.75 -55.59
C GLU A 674 -65.71 2.91 -56.43
N ALA A 675 -66.24 1.85 -57.05
CA ALA A 675 -67.51 1.88 -57.77
C ALA A 675 -68.77 1.89 -56.86
N GLU A 676 -68.69 1.35 -55.64
CA GLU A 676 -69.75 1.43 -54.62
C GLU A 676 -69.69 2.75 -53.82
N GLU A 677 -68.49 3.33 -53.64
CA GLU A 677 -68.24 4.62 -52.98
C GLU A 677 -68.51 5.82 -53.89
N GLU A 678 -68.33 5.71 -55.22
CA GLU A 678 -68.74 6.75 -56.18
C GLU A 678 -70.27 6.98 -56.22
N ALA A 679 -71.08 6.06 -55.67
CA ALA A 679 -72.52 6.26 -55.51
C ALA A 679 -72.91 6.92 -54.17
N ILE A 680 -71.98 7.03 -53.21
CA ILE A 680 -72.23 7.48 -51.83
C ILE A 680 -71.02 8.26 -51.30
N SER A 681 -70.72 9.44 -51.85
CA SER A 681 -70.19 10.62 -51.13
C SER A 681 -69.52 11.64 -52.07
N GLU A 682 -70.33 12.53 -52.66
CA GLU A 682 -69.94 13.95 -52.57
C GLU A 682 -70.08 14.34 -51.09
N GLU A 683 -69.12 15.09 -50.56
CA GLU A 683 -69.01 15.49 -49.14
C GLU A 683 -68.33 14.48 -48.20
N THR A 684 -67.00 14.42 -48.25
CA THR A 684 -66.14 14.92 -47.15
C THR A 684 -64.69 14.76 -47.57
N GLY A 685 -64.01 15.88 -47.76
CA GLY A 685 -62.56 15.89 -47.89
C GLY A 685 -61.95 15.73 -46.51
N ASP A 686 -61.15 14.68 -46.32
CA ASP A 686 -60.18 14.66 -45.22
C ASP A 686 -58.90 13.94 -45.60
N THR A 687 -57.82 14.49 -45.04
CA THR A 687 -56.42 14.41 -45.41
C THR A 687 -55.73 13.06 -45.20
N GLU A 688 -54.89 12.66 -46.16
CA GLU A 688 -53.94 11.55 -46.06
C GLU A 688 -52.85 11.81 -44.99
N GLU A 689 -52.95 11.17 -43.82
CA GLU A 689 -51.83 11.03 -42.90
C GLU A 689 -50.84 9.98 -43.39
N THR A 690 -49.67 10.44 -43.87
CA THR A 690 -48.53 9.57 -44.16
C THR A 690 -47.76 9.24 -42.87
N THR A 691 -48.01 8.05 -42.33
CA THR A 691 -47.26 7.50 -41.20
C THR A 691 -45.78 7.30 -41.57
N LYS A 692 -44.87 8.03 -40.89
CA LYS A 692 -43.42 7.86 -41.01
C LYS A 692 -43.01 6.55 -40.33
N LEU A 693 -43.05 5.45 -41.08
CA LEU A 693 -42.51 4.15 -40.66
C LEU A 693 -41.03 4.25 -40.28
N ARG A 694 -40.64 3.58 -39.21
CA ARG A 694 -39.24 3.42 -38.77
C ARG A 694 -38.44 2.62 -39.81
N PRO A 695 -37.10 2.77 -39.88
CA PRO A 695 -36.28 2.06 -40.85
C PRO A 695 -36.46 0.53 -40.81
N GLU A 696 -36.57 -0.06 -39.61
CA GLU A 696 -36.86 -1.48 -39.42
C GLU A 696 -38.25 -1.87 -39.94
N GLU A 697 -39.26 -1.02 -39.74
CA GLU A 697 -40.64 -1.26 -40.23
C GLU A 697 -40.71 -1.15 -41.75
N LYS A 698 -39.91 -0.27 -42.37
CA LYS A 698 -39.79 -0.17 -43.84
C LYS A 698 -39.21 -1.44 -44.47
N LEU A 699 -38.32 -2.14 -43.76
CA LEU A 699 -37.75 -3.40 -44.23
C LEU A 699 -38.80 -4.51 -44.30
N VAL A 700 -39.71 -4.55 -43.32
CA VAL A 700 -40.79 -5.54 -43.24
C VAL A 700 -41.92 -5.18 -44.21
N ALA A 701 -42.29 -3.90 -44.29
CA ALA A 701 -43.39 -3.42 -45.14
C ALA A 701 -43.23 -3.78 -46.63
N LYS A 702 -42.00 -3.97 -47.12
CA LYS A 702 -41.73 -4.47 -48.48
C LYS A 702 -42.33 -5.87 -48.71
N TYR A 703 -42.22 -6.74 -47.71
CA TYR A 703 -42.66 -8.13 -47.79
C TYR A 703 -44.14 -8.29 -47.44
N GLU A 704 -44.73 -7.39 -46.65
CA GLU A 704 -46.17 -7.37 -46.37
C GLU A 704 -47.00 -6.95 -47.60
N LYS A 705 -46.50 -5.99 -48.40
CA LYS A 705 -47.20 -5.51 -49.60
C LYS A 705 -47.19 -6.48 -50.78
N GLY A 706 -46.29 -7.48 -50.78
CA GLY A 706 -46.05 -8.35 -51.93
C GLY A 706 -46.69 -9.74 -51.85
N SER A 707 -47.27 -10.14 -50.72
CA SER A 707 -47.47 -11.57 -50.43
C SER A 707 -48.91 -12.07 -50.44
N ASP A 708 -49.90 -11.24 -50.68
CA ASP A 708 -51.28 -11.73 -50.73
C ASP A 708 -52.11 -10.97 -51.78
N ASP A 709 -51.78 -11.20 -53.05
CA ASP A 709 -52.58 -10.72 -54.17
C ASP A 709 -54.01 -11.32 -54.14
N VAL A 710 -54.22 -12.46 -53.48
CA VAL A 710 -55.49 -13.19 -53.41
C VAL A 710 -56.20 -12.86 -52.09
N VAL A 711 -57.34 -12.18 -52.16
CA VAL A 711 -58.12 -11.81 -50.95
C VAL A 711 -59.20 -12.84 -50.62
N GLY A 712 -59.68 -13.57 -51.64
CA GLY A 712 -60.70 -14.59 -51.46
C GLY A 712 -60.88 -15.48 -52.67
N ILE A 713 -61.73 -16.49 -52.53
CA ILE A 713 -62.14 -17.40 -53.60
C ILE A 713 -63.67 -17.40 -53.65
N ASP A 714 -64.23 -16.97 -54.78
CA ASP A 714 -65.66 -17.04 -55.05
C ASP A 714 -66.03 -18.40 -55.63
N ILE A 715 -67.22 -18.90 -55.30
CA ILE A 715 -67.73 -20.16 -55.83
C ILE A 715 -68.90 -19.83 -56.78
N LYS A 716 -68.79 -20.27 -58.04
CA LYS A 716 -69.83 -20.12 -59.05
C LYS A 716 -70.44 -21.48 -59.34
N ALA A 717 -71.76 -21.63 -59.19
CA ALA A 717 -72.47 -22.88 -59.42
C ALA A 717 -73.74 -22.65 -60.26
N THR A 718 -73.97 -23.55 -61.23
CA THR A 718 -75.10 -23.47 -62.18
C THR A 718 -75.77 -24.84 -62.29
N PRO A 719 -76.85 -25.09 -61.53
CA PRO A 719 -77.64 -26.32 -61.67
C PRO A 719 -78.26 -26.44 -63.08
N PRO A 720 -78.63 -27.67 -63.50
CA PRO A 720 -79.24 -27.89 -64.82
C PRO A 720 -80.53 -27.09 -64.99
N GLY A 721 -80.66 -26.37 -66.11
CA GLY A 721 -81.87 -25.59 -66.44
C GLY A 721 -81.95 -24.18 -65.83
N LYS A 722 -80.95 -23.73 -65.07
CA LYS A 722 -80.89 -22.37 -64.50
C LYS A 722 -79.77 -21.52 -65.11
N LYS A 723 -79.90 -20.19 -64.99
CA LYS A 723 -78.84 -19.23 -65.34
C LYS A 723 -77.83 -19.13 -64.19
N LEU A 724 -76.62 -18.63 -64.49
CA LEU A 724 -75.56 -18.37 -63.51
C LEU A 724 -76.12 -17.46 -62.40
N ALA A 725 -76.09 -17.95 -61.16
CA ALA A 725 -76.59 -17.23 -59.99
C ALA A 725 -75.56 -17.34 -58.85
N SER A 726 -75.58 -16.36 -57.93
CA SER A 726 -74.80 -16.48 -56.70
C SER A 726 -75.33 -17.61 -55.84
N ILE A 727 -74.47 -18.19 -55.01
CA ILE A 727 -74.82 -19.29 -54.09
C ILE A 727 -76.04 -18.97 -53.23
N SER A 728 -76.18 -17.73 -52.79
CA SER A 728 -77.29 -17.28 -51.95
C SER A 728 -78.66 -17.43 -52.62
N ALA A 729 -78.70 -17.48 -53.95
CA ALA A 729 -79.91 -17.64 -54.76
C ALA A 729 -80.30 -19.11 -55.05
N LEU A 730 -79.49 -20.08 -54.60
CA LEU A 730 -79.78 -21.51 -54.73
C LEU A 730 -80.77 -21.99 -53.66
N SER A 731 -81.59 -22.99 -53.98
CA SER A 731 -82.50 -23.63 -53.00
C SER A 731 -81.73 -24.42 -51.93
N GLY A 732 -82.35 -24.72 -50.79
CA GLY A 732 -81.72 -25.45 -49.69
C GLY A 732 -81.00 -26.73 -50.13
N GLY A 733 -81.69 -27.61 -50.88
CA GLY A 733 -81.09 -28.85 -51.41
C GLY A 733 -79.99 -28.62 -52.46
N GLU A 734 -80.12 -27.61 -53.32
CA GLU A 734 -79.07 -27.26 -54.28
C GLU A 734 -77.80 -26.72 -53.59
N ARG A 735 -77.96 -25.96 -52.51
CA ARG A 735 -76.83 -25.50 -51.68
C ARG A 735 -76.13 -26.68 -51.02
N SER A 736 -76.87 -27.58 -50.37
CA SER A 736 -76.30 -28.77 -49.74
C SER A 736 -75.55 -29.64 -50.76
N LEU A 737 -76.10 -29.84 -51.95
CA LEU A 737 -75.43 -30.58 -53.03
C LEU A 737 -74.16 -29.88 -53.54
N THR A 738 -74.18 -28.55 -53.66
CA THR A 738 -72.99 -27.76 -54.05
C THR A 738 -71.89 -27.87 -52.98
N SER A 739 -72.25 -27.81 -51.70
CA SER A 739 -71.32 -28.02 -50.59
C SER A 739 -70.75 -29.44 -50.55
N ILE A 740 -71.58 -30.44 -50.80
CA ILE A 740 -71.13 -31.84 -50.90
C ILE A 740 -70.17 -32.01 -52.08
N ALA A 741 -70.44 -31.39 -53.24
CA ALA A 741 -69.54 -31.42 -54.37
C ALA A 741 -68.16 -30.82 -54.04
N LEU A 742 -68.14 -29.67 -53.34
CA LEU A 742 -66.90 -29.02 -52.90
C LEU A 742 -66.15 -29.88 -51.88
N LEU A 743 -66.89 -30.46 -50.92
CA LEU A 743 -66.33 -31.39 -49.95
C LEU A 743 -65.68 -32.60 -50.63
N CYS A 744 -66.38 -33.25 -51.55
CA CYS A 744 -65.86 -34.40 -52.30
C CYS A 744 -64.62 -34.01 -53.13
N ALA A 745 -64.58 -32.81 -53.70
CA ALA A 745 -63.42 -32.30 -54.41
C ALA A 745 -62.21 -32.10 -53.50
N LEU A 746 -62.42 -31.50 -52.32
CA LEU A 746 -61.38 -31.35 -51.30
C LEU A 746 -60.85 -32.70 -50.83
N LEU A 747 -61.73 -33.64 -50.46
CA LEU A 747 -61.35 -34.97 -50.00
C LEU A 747 -60.65 -35.81 -51.08
N SER A 748 -61.00 -35.59 -52.35
CA SER A 748 -60.38 -36.27 -53.49
C SER A 748 -58.99 -35.73 -53.80
N CYS A 749 -58.75 -34.42 -53.61
CA CYS A 749 -57.43 -33.82 -53.84
C CYS A 749 -56.51 -33.99 -52.63
N PHE A 750 -57.09 -33.94 -51.42
CA PHE A 750 -56.40 -33.96 -50.14
C PHE A 750 -57.04 -35.01 -49.23
N PRO A 751 -56.63 -36.28 -49.36
CA PRO A 751 -57.21 -37.37 -48.56
C PRO A 751 -56.80 -37.21 -47.10
N SER A 752 -57.78 -37.00 -46.22
CA SER A 752 -57.61 -37.06 -44.78
C SER A 752 -57.53 -38.53 -44.31
N PRO A 753 -56.77 -38.86 -43.26
CA PRO A 753 -56.73 -40.23 -42.73
C PRO A 753 -58.11 -40.78 -42.37
N PHE A 754 -59.00 -39.92 -41.87
CA PHE A 754 -60.39 -40.25 -41.62
C PHE A 754 -61.29 -39.05 -41.86
N VAL A 755 -62.59 -39.29 -42.07
CA VAL A 755 -63.63 -38.26 -42.17
C VAL A 755 -64.86 -38.73 -41.40
N MET A 756 -65.36 -37.87 -40.52
CA MET A 756 -66.61 -38.08 -39.79
C MET A 756 -67.72 -37.24 -40.42
N LEU A 757 -68.79 -37.90 -40.87
CA LEU A 757 -69.96 -37.26 -41.49
C LEU A 757 -71.19 -37.53 -40.63
N ASP A 758 -71.82 -36.48 -40.10
CA ASP A 758 -73.01 -36.59 -39.25
C ASP A 758 -74.24 -36.01 -39.95
N GLU A 759 -75.17 -36.89 -40.33
CA GLU A 759 -76.44 -36.58 -41.01
C GLU A 759 -76.29 -35.67 -42.25
N VAL A 760 -75.20 -35.82 -42.98
CA VAL A 760 -74.86 -34.99 -44.16
C VAL A 760 -75.83 -35.22 -45.33
N ASP A 761 -76.42 -36.41 -45.42
CA ASP A 761 -77.36 -36.83 -46.45
C ASP A 761 -78.82 -36.50 -46.13
N ALA A 762 -79.11 -35.88 -44.98
CA ALA A 762 -80.48 -35.60 -44.54
C ALA A 762 -81.26 -34.64 -45.47
N ALA A 763 -80.55 -33.75 -46.17
CA ALA A 763 -81.13 -32.79 -47.11
C ALA A 763 -81.21 -33.30 -48.55
N LEU A 764 -80.79 -34.55 -48.80
CA LEU A 764 -80.75 -35.14 -50.14
C LEU A 764 -82.01 -35.96 -50.42
N ASP A 765 -82.44 -35.94 -51.69
CA ASP A 765 -83.42 -36.89 -52.18
C ASP A 765 -82.77 -38.27 -52.40
N GLU A 766 -83.59 -39.29 -52.63
CA GLU A 766 -83.12 -40.68 -52.80
C GLU A 766 -82.14 -40.82 -53.97
N ALA A 767 -82.43 -40.15 -55.10
CA ALA A 767 -81.59 -40.18 -56.29
C ALA A 767 -80.18 -39.59 -56.05
N ASN A 768 -80.09 -38.45 -55.37
CA ASN A 768 -78.80 -37.83 -55.08
C ASN A 768 -78.07 -38.53 -53.92
N THR A 769 -78.80 -39.13 -52.98
CA THR A 769 -78.20 -39.96 -51.93
C THR A 769 -77.44 -41.14 -52.54
N ILE A 770 -78.01 -41.83 -53.54
CA ILE A 770 -77.33 -42.95 -54.22
C ILE A 770 -76.01 -42.48 -54.84
N ARG A 771 -76.01 -41.33 -55.53
CA ARG A 771 -74.80 -40.77 -56.16
C ARG A 771 -73.75 -40.37 -55.12
N PHE A 772 -74.19 -39.74 -54.04
CA PHE A 772 -73.32 -39.39 -52.93
C PHE A 772 -72.68 -40.63 -52.29
N ALA A 773 -73.48 -41.67 -52.03
CA ALA A 773 -73.01 -42.93 -51.47
C ALA A 773 -71.99 -43.63 -52.39
N GLN A 774 -72.16 -43.58 -53.71
CA GLN A 774 -71.18 -44.08 -54.69
C GLN A 774 -69.87 -43.28 -54.67
N ILE A 775 -69.94 -41.96 -54.54
CA ILE A 775 -68.76 -41.10 -54.41
C ILE A 775 -68.00 -41.45 -53.12
N LEU A 776 -68.71 -41.62 -51.99
CA LEU A 776 -68.09 -42.05 -50.73
C LEU A 776 -67.43 -43.41 -50.86
N GLY A 777 -68.07 -44.39 -51.51
CA GLY A 777 -67.47 -45.70 -51.79
C GLY A 777 -66.19 -45.61 -52.63
N THR A 778 -66.14 -44.68 -53.59
CA THR A 778 -64.93 -44.43 -54.39
C THR A 778 -63.81 -43.84 -53.54
N LEU A 779 -64.12 -42.82 -52.74
CA LEU A 779 -63.17 -42.14 -51.85
C LEU A 779 -62.71 -43.03 -50.69
N ALA A 780 -63.50 -44.04 -50.31
CA ALA A 780 -63.19 -44.95 -49.19
C ALA A 780 -61.91 -45.78 -49.39
N HIS A 781 -61.38 -45.86 -50.62
CA HIS A 781 -60.10 -46.52 -50.89
C HIS A 781 -58.90 -45.79 -50.28
N SER A 782 -58.97 -44.46 -50.16
CA SER A 782 -57.88 -43.62 -49.66
C SER A 782 -58.16 -43.00 -48.29
N THR A 783 -59.42 -42.99 -47.86
CA THR A 783 -59.89 -42.25 -46.68
C THR A 783 -60.87 -43.11 -45.87
N GLN A 784 -60.69 -43.18 -44.55
CA GLN A 784 -61.64 -43.88 -43.69
C GLN A 784 -62.88 -43.02 -43.41
N PHE A 785 -64.08 -43.46 -43.81
CA PHE A 785 -65.32 -42.75 -43.52
C PHE A 785 -66.05 -43.33 -42.30
N VAL A 786 -66.42 -42.46 -41.36
CA VAL A 786 -67.34 -42.75 -40.26
C VAL A 786 -68.58 -41.90 -40.45
N THR A 787 -69.64 -42.50 -40.99
CA THR A 787 -70.88 -41.79 -41.31
C THR A 787 -71.99 -42.16 -40.35
N VAL A 788 -72.59 -41.16 -39.71
CA VAL A 788 -73.83 -41.26 -38.94
C VAL A 788 -74.97 -40.85 -39.87
N THR A 789 -75.89 -41.77 -40.15
CA THR A 789 -77.00 -41.55 -41.08
C THR A 789 -78.19 -42.43 -40.71
N HIS A 790 -79.40 -42.02 -41.10
CA HIS A 790 -80.61 -42.83 -41.09
C HIS A 790 -81.03 -43.29 -42.51
N ASN A 791 -80.29 -42.86 -43.55
CA ASN A 791 -80.61 -43.15 -44.94
C ASN A 791 -80.10 -44.53 -45.35
N ARG A 792 -81.01 -45.37 -45.86
CA ARG A 792 -80.72 -46.75 -46.23
C ARG A 792 -79.71 -46.85 -47.36
N GLU A 793 -79.72 -45.93 -48.33
CA GLU A 793 -78.81 -45.99 -49.48
C GLU A 793 -77.35 -45.71 -49.09
N THR A 794 -77.13 -44.77 -48.17
CA THR A 794 -75.81 -44.50 -47.61
C THR A 794 -75.32 -45.68 -46.76
N MET A 795 -76.20 -46.28 -45.93
CA MET A 795 -75.86 -47.46 -45.12
C MET A 795 -75.41 -48.66 -45.97
N LYS A 796 -76.02 -48.88 -47.14
CA LYS A 796 -75.68 -50.01 -48.02
C LYS A 796 -74.23 -50.00 -48.52
N GLN A 797 -73.59 -48.83 -48.58
CA GLN A 797 -72.18 -48.70 -49.01
C GLN A 797 -71.18 -48.95 -47.86
N GLY A 798 -71.66 -49.07 -46.61
CA GLY A 798 -70.78 -49.28 -45.46
C GLY A 798 -70.21 -50.70 -45.42
N HIS A 799 -68.93 -50.86 -45.08
CA HIS A 799 -68.35 -52.18 -44.83
C HIS A 799 -68.83 -52.79 -43.51
N THR A 800 -68.99 -51.94 -42.49
CA THR A 800 -69.44 -52.30 -41.14
C THR A 800 -70.48 -51.30 -40.67
N LEU A 801 -71.60 -51.80 -40.16
CA LEU A 801 -72.65 -50.99 -39.55
C LEU A 801 -72.57 -51.11 -38.04
N TYR A 802 -72.56 -49.96 -37.37
CA TYR A 802 -72.66 -49.87 -35.92
C TYR A 802 -74.04 -49.36 -35.55
N GLY A 803 -74.82 -50.19 -34.86
CA GLY A 803 -76.12 -49.83 -34.30
C GLY A 803 -75.96 -49.47 -32.83
N VAL A 804 -76.53 -48.34 -32.42
CA VAL A 804 -76.64 -47.99 -31.00
C VAL A 804 -78.03 -48.39 -30.53
N THR A 805 -78.11 -49.29 -29.56
CA THR A 805 -79.37 -49.70 -28.92
C THR A 805 -79.35 -49.31 -27.45
N MET A 806 -80.52 -49.09 -26.85
CA MET A 806 -80.65 -48.77 -25.44
C MET A 806 -81.29 -49.96 -24.73
N GLY A 807 -80.62 -50.49 -23.71
CA GLY A 807 -81.18 -51.55 -22.87
C GLY A 807 -82.19 -51.01 -21.85
N ASP A 808 -82.88 -51.92 -21.18
CA ASP A 808 -83.82 -51.62 -20.08
C ASP A 808 -83.17 -50.98 -18.84
N ASP A 809 -81.86 -50.74 -18.87
CA ASP A 809 -81.05 -50.06 -17.86
C ASP A 809 -80.68 -48.62 -18.25
N SER A 810 -81.25 -48.10 -19.36
CA SER A 810 -80.98 -46.78 -19.94
C SER A 810 -79.50 -46.57 -20.29
N VAL A 811 -78.75 -47.66 -20.50
CA VAL A 811 -77.35 -47.63 -20.96
C VAL A 811 -77.33 -48.00 -22.43
N SER A 812 -76.74 -47.11 -23.25
CA SER A 812 -76.51 -47.39 -24.66
C SER A 812 -75.47 -48.50 -24.83
N LYS A 813 -75.80 -49.50 -25.63
CA LYS A 813 -74.90 -50.57 -26.06
C LYS A 813 -74.68 -50.45 -27.57
N ILE A 814 -73.44 -50.70 -27.98
CA ILE A 814 -73.06 -50.71 -29.39
C ILE A 814 -73.16 -52.15 -29.88
N LEU A 815 -73.93 -52.34 -30.93
CA LEU A 815 -73.98 -53.55 -31.74
C LEU A 815 -73.24 -53.27 -33.04
N SER A 816 -72.46 -54.22 -33.53
CA SER A 816 -71.73 -54.08 -34.79
C SER A 816 -72.01 -55.27 -35.68
N ILE A 817 -72.27 -55.02 -36.96
CA ILE A 817 -72.46 -56.05 -37.97
C ILE A 817 -71.63 -55.72 -39.21
N LYS A 818 -70.85 -56.69 -39.69
CA LYS A 818 -70.17 -56.57 -40.98
C LYS A 818 -71.20 -56.90 -42.08
N ILE A 819 -71.36 -56.04 -43.08
CA ILE A 819 -72.40 -56.23 -44.10
C ILE A 819 -72.22 -57.56 -44.85
N GLU A 820 -70.97 -57.96 -45.10
CA GLU A 820 -70.64 -59.28 -45.68
C GLU A 820 -71.23 -60.44 -44.86
N GLN A 821 -71.17 -60.35 -43.53
CA GLN A 821 -71.71 -61.37 -42.62
C GLN A 821 -73.24 -61.27 -42.48
N ALA A 822 -73.81 -60.06 -42.58
CA ALA A 822 -75.25 -59.84 -42.51
C ALA A 822 -76.02 -60.61 -43.59
N THR A 823 -75.46 -60.75 -44.79
CA THR A 823 -76.07 -61.52 -45.88
C THR A 823 -76.20 -63.02 -45.57
N ALA A 824 -75.34 -63.57 -44.70
CA ALA A 824 -75.39 -64.96 -44.25
C ALA A 824 -76.42 -65.20 -43.13
N PHE A 825 -76.74 -64.17 -42.33
CA PHE A 825 -77.75 -64.21 -41.27
C PHE A 825 -79.17 -63.83 -41.74
N ALA A 826 -79.31 -63.32 -42.97
CA ALA A 826 -80.59 -62.90 -43.58
C ALA A 826 -81.27 -64.01 -44.41
N LYS A 827 -80.72 -65.22 -44.42
CA LYS A 827 -81.40 -66.46 -44.84
C LYS A 827 -81.89 -67.20 -43.59
#